data_AF-A0A958XL94-F1
#
_entry.id   AF-A0A958XL94-F1
#
_cell.length_a   1.000
_cell.length_b   1.000
_cell.length_c   1.000
_cell.angle_alpha   90.00
_cell.angle_beta   90.00
_cell.angle_gamma   90.00
#
_symmetry.space_group_name_H-M   'P 1'
#
loop_
_entity.id
_entity.type
_entity.pdbx_description
1 polymer ?
#
loop_
_entity_poly.entity_id
_entity_poly.type
_entity_poly.pdbx_seq_one_letter_code
_entity_poly.pdbx_strand_id
1 'polypeptide(L)'
;MTNIPPPILEAIRNNRLILWVGAGFSQRRLGLPAWRGLVHELLDTCLPPDDASGIKTRLDAGQLTEVQALESIHDHAEKCFPVLFDQFHLSLDRADERLQDFHLLWNISHKIVTTNYDTGLDLTRPGSVPKVVYDKKYQLKKLVAGQKFYFKLHGCASEPENCILFEQQYQDLYRDTSADKLDVLSDEDTPAKFLLKNLLTDHVVLFVGFGIEERIDFVLEYIHRLLGDTATAKYTLTHRNNTDNWPHTEKWTVDDWDQLPEFLQLLAEEKAKHTVPVVRGDTVMPFDRAYVGREADVHAVENFFRSSDNFFFLSGAGGMGKSHLLDTVLRRLPAEQQPVYFRIERHYTLLTITQKLGIEPVPPAPANQPNRHLLKALERVNRPLVFDDFYEISDPALYYTLLELPKQTNIKSLIISRSLDRNWARFDSGVYHRELRELERPDFDTCMRAMAEKMPAYADKPPTPQQLDICWELGGGYPLGGLLLLGLLTEPDFDPGHIEKLDLAGDPSRSHFVNRLLDAILKKGSEAERNLAREIAVFAEPVPEAAFAGLPAWNPDRIAFYSLWHRKGLIFRRQDDQYFGMHALVRSLILKQLGDAPEARACAGRYYESLTSQLEVEQVVALQKAWEHYNLSTDAERDAFSRRMEGIYTGVNVVQLRDEQDSALAIERFSFRLQLNPDDASAANELGMAYRRQGNYDKAIEVLQKAADAQPDNVIVLNELGITLREAGQRDKAIEVLQKATAAQPDNVIVLNELGITLRESRQRDKAIEVLQKAADLGNMHAMNELGITLRETGQRDKAIEVLQ
;
A
#
# COMPACT_ATOMS: atom_id res chain seq x y z
N MET A 1 27.84 20.37 -0.10
CA MET A 1 28.52 19.84 -1.31
C MET A 1 27.46 19.50 -2.34
N THR A 2 27.61 19.84 -3.63
CA THR A 2 26.49 19.77 -4.61
C THR A 2 26.69 18.84 -5.80
N ASN A 3 27.85 18.21 -5.99
CA ASN A 3 28.10 17.37 -7.17
C ASN A 3 28.26 15.89 -6.80
N ILE A 4 27.25 15.08 -7.15
CA ILE A 4 27.32 13.62 -7.09
C ILE A 4 28.35 13.12 -8.12
N PRO A 5 29.24 12.18 -7.79
CA PRO A 5 30.19 11.60 -8.75
C PRO A 5 29.49 11.07 -10.01
N PRO A 6 29.98 11.39 -11.23
CA PRO A 6 29.37 10.93 -12.48
C PRO A 6 29.15 9.41 -12.55
N PRO A 7 30.06 8.54 -12.06
CA PRO A 7 29.84 7.09 -12.06
C PRO A 7 28.67 6.65 -11.18
N ILE A 8 28.41 7.32 -10.05
CA ILE A 8 27.23 7.05 -9.21
C ILE A 8 25.95 7.47 -9.94
N LEU A 9 25.95 8.65 -10.56
CA LEU A 9 24.79 9.11 -11.37
C LEU A 9 24.49 8.16 -12.52
N GLU A 10 25.52 7.70 -13.23
CA GLU A 10 25.38 6.73 -14.32
C GLU A 10 24.89 5.38 -13.81
N ALA A 11 25.37 4.93 -12.65
CA ALA A 11 24.89 3.71 -12.02
C ALA A 11 23.43 3.81 -11.57
N ILE A 12 23.00 4.95 -11.04
CA ILE A 12 21.58 5.21 -10.70
C ILE A 12 20.72 5.16 -11.96
N ARG A 13 21.13 5.87 -13.03
CA ARG A 13 20.43 5.90 -14.33
C ARG A 13 20.24 4.52 -14.93
N ASN A 14 21.27 3.69 -14.83
CA ASN A 14 21.28 2.36 -15.42
C ASN A 14 20.82 1.25 -14.44
N ASN A 15 20.32 1.62 -13.24
CA ASN A 15 19.93 0.68 -12.19
C ASN A 15 21.06 -0.31 -11.80
N ARG A 16 22.32 0.13 -11.82
CA ARG A 16 23.54 -0.64 -11.47
C ARG A 16 24.16 -0.23 -10.14
N LEU A 17 23.52 0.64 -9.35
CA LEU A 17 24.02 1.04 -8.04
C LEU A 17 23.65 0.00 -6.97
N ILE A 18 24.64 -0.48 -6.22
CA ILE A 18 24.47 -1.24 -4.98
C ILE A 18 24.75 -0.31 -3.81
N LEU A 19 23.86 -0.32 -2.80
CA LEU A 19 24.12 0.31 -1.52
C LEU A 19 24.63 -0.74 -0.54
N TRP A 20 25.80 -0.50 0.02
CA TRP A 20 26.33 -1.30 1.11
C TRP A 20 26.19 -0.50 2.40
N VAL A 21 25.37 -0.98 3.33
CA VAL A 21 24.99 -0.24 4.55
C VAL A 21 25.69 -0.88 5.76
N GLY A 22 26.46 -0.07 6.48
CA GLY A 22 27.21 -0.42 7.69
C GLY A 22 26.49 -0.07 8.99
N ALA A 23 27.11 -0.44 10.12
CA ALA A 23 26.45 -0.36 11.42
C ALA A 23 26.34 1.08 11.93
N GLY A 24 27.27 1.95 11.57
CA GLY A 24 27.27 3.37 11.89
C GLY A 24 26.07 4.13 11.32
N PHE A 25 25.45 3.62 10.24
CA PHE A 25 24.15 4.12 9.78
C PHE A 25 23.06 3.85 10.83
N SER A 26 23.00 2.62 11.32
CA SER A 26 22.00 2.17 12.29
C SER A 26 22.24 2.72 13.69
N GLN A 27 23.48 2.76 14.17
CA GLN A 27 23.85 3.23 15.52
C GLN A 27 23.28 4.61 15.82
N ARG A 28 23.53 5.58 14.93
CA ARG A 28 23.09 6.96 15.14
C ARG A 28 21.58 7.12 15.04
N ARG A 29 20.95 6.44 14.08
CA ARG A 29 19.52 6.60 13.81
C ARG A 29 18.65 5.84 14.80
N LEU A 30 19.08 4.67 15.20
CA LEU A 30 18.31 3.76 16.04
C LEU A 30 18.76 3.77 17.50
N GLY A 31 19.88 4.44 17.82
CA GLY A 31 20.47 4.44 19.16
C GLY A 31 21.11 3.11 19.55
N LEU A 32 21.53 2.32 18.56
CA LEU A 32 22.12 1.00 18.78
C LEU A 32 23.57 1.11 19.28
N PRO A 33 24.05 0.13 20.07
CA PRO A 33 25.40 0.16 20.61
C PRO A 33 26.46 0.05 19.51
N ALA A 34 27.62 0.63 19.78
CA ALA A 34 28.82 0.42 18.97
C ALA A 34 29.29 -1.04 19.07
N TRP A 35 30.07 -1.50 18.09
CA TRP A 35 30.57 -2.88 18.05
C TRP A 35 31.33 -3.27 19.33
N ARG A 36 32.19 -2.38 19.85
CA ARG A 36 32.89 -2.61 21.12
C ARG A 36 31.94 -2.69 22.32
N GLY A 37 30.88 -1.86 22.32
CA GLY A 37 29.84 -1.90 23.36
C GLY A 37 29.10 -3.25 23.38
N LEU A 38 28.72 -3.76 22.21
CA LEU A 38 28.14 -5.10 22.08
C LEU A 38 29.12 -6.17 22.58
N VAL A 39 30.39 -6.10 22.22
CA VAL A 39 31.39 -7.09 22.67
C VAL A 39 31.53 -7.10 24.20
N HIS A 40 31.51 -5.93 24.84
CA HIS A 40 31.52 -5.85 26.31
C HIS A 40 30.31 -6.56 26.92
N GLU A 41 29.13 -6.32 26.38
CA GLU A 41 27.89 -6.94 26.88
C GLU A 41 27.84 -8.45 26.65
N LEU A 42 28.35 -8.92 25.50
CA LEU A 42 28.49 -10.35 25.22
C LEU A 42 29.48 -11.02 26.19
N LEU A 43 30.61 -10.37 26.50
CA LEU A 43 31.57 -10.87 27.48
C LEU A 43 30.94 -10.93 28.88
N ASP A 44 30.23 -9.89 29.30
CA ASP A 44 29.56 -9.83 30.60
C ASP A 44 28.44 -10.86 30.74
N THR A 45 27.77 -11.20 29.64
CA THR A 45 26.72 -12.22 29.61
C THR A 45 27.30 -13.65 29.64
N CYS A 46 28.42 -13.86 28.98
CA CYS A 46 28.94 -15.22 28.75
C CYS A 46 29.96 -15.69 29.79
N LEU A 47 30.66 -14.76 30.47
CA LEU A 47 31.75 -15.06 31.40
C LEU A 47 31.46 -14.58 32.83
N PRO A 48 32.12 -15.17 33.84
CA PRO A 48 32.15 -14.61 35.19
C PRO A 48 32.70 -13.16 35.22
N PRO A 49 32.25 -12.30 36.16
CA PRO A 49 32.61 -10.89 36.20
C PRO A 49 34.12 -10.60 36.21
N ASP A 50 34.91 -11.41 36.94
CA ASP A 50 36.36 -11.24 37.03
C ASP A 50 37.06 -11.54 35.69
N ASP A 51 36.61 -12.58 34.99
CA ASP A 51 37.15 -12.99 33.68
C ASP A 51 36.77 -11.98 32.59
N ALA A 52 35.49 -11.56 32.55
CA ALA A 52 35.00 -10.55 31.64
C ALA A 52 35.74 -9.21 31.84
N SER A 53 35.90 -8.77 33.09
CA SER A 53 36.62 -7.53 33.43
C SER A 53 38.08 -7.58 32.98
N GLY A 54 38.77 -8.72 33.14
CA GLY A 54 40.14 -8.91 32.67
C GLY A 54 40.27 -8.77 31.15
N ILE A 55 39.33 -9.34 30.39
CA ILE A 55 39.33 -9.27 28.92
C ILE A 55 38.95 -7.87 28.44
N LYS A 56 37.90 -7.25 29.01
CA LYS A 56 37.49 -5.87 28.69
C LYS A 56 38.63 -4.87 28.91
N THR A 57 39.35 -4.99 30.03
CA THR A 57 40.51 -4.12 30.32
C THR A 57 41.59 -4.22 29.23
N ARG A 58 41.85 -5.44 28.73
CA ARG A 58 42.83 -5.65 27.64
C ARG A 58 42.31 -5.14 26.29
N LEU A 59 41.01 -5.29 26.04
CA LEU A 59 40.35 -4.76 24.86
C LEU A 59 40.39 -3.23 24.83
N ASP A 60 40.04 -2.56 25.94
CA ASP A 60 40.10 -1.10 26.09
C ASP A 60 41.53 -0.55 26.00
N ALA A 61 42.51 -1.32 26.44
CA ALA A 61 43.93 -1.00 26.29
C ALA A 61 44.48 -1.27 24.87
N GLY A 62 43.66 -1.76 23.93
CA GLY A 62 44.06 -2.09 22.55
C GLY A 62 44.97 -3.31 22.43
N GLN A 63 45.04 -4.16 23.47
CA GLN A 63 45.86 -5.37 23.48
C GLN A 63 45.16 -6.58 22.84
N LEU A 64 43.83 -6.52 22.71
CA LEU A 64 42.99 -7.48 22.01
C LEU A 64 42.14 -6.74 20.99
N THR A 65 41.78 -7.42 19.90
CA THR A 65 40.69 -6.99 19.02
C THR A 65 39.36 -7.56 19.52
N GLU A 66 38.24 -6.99 19.07
CA GLU A 66 36.90 -7.40 19.47
C GLU A 66 36.64 -8.89 19.17
N VAL A 67 37.04 -9.38 17.99
CA VAL A 67 36.91 -10.81 17.63
C VAL A 67 37.77 -11.69 18.53
N GLN A 68 39.02 -11.28 18.84
CA GLN A 68 39.88 -12.04 19.76
C GLN A 68 39.33 -12.08 21.18
N ALA A 69 38.63 -11.02 21.60
CA ALA A 69 37.87 -11.02 22.84
C ALA A 69 36.70 -12.01 22.75
N LEU A 70 35.92 -12.01 21.65
CA LEU A 70 34.81 -12.95 21.45
C LEU A 70 35.26 -14.41 21.37
N GLU A 71 36.48 -14.72 20.93
CA GLU A 71 37.00 -16.11 20.96
C GLU A 71 37.01 -16.71 22.38
N SER A 72 37.13 -15.89 23.42
CA SER A 72 37.06 -16.36 24.81
C SER A 72 35.68 -16.91 25.20
N ILE A 73 34.64 -16.59 24.42
CA ILE A 73 33.25 -17.00 24.64
C ILE A 73 32.71 -17.89 23.52
N HIS A 74 33.58 -18.40 22.64
CA HIS A 74 33.20 -19.28 21.53
C HIS A 74 32.39 -20.51 22.00
N ASP A 75 32.84 -21.17 23.08
CA ASP A 75 32.16 -22.34 23.65
C ASP A 75 30.81 -21.99 24.32
N HIS A 76 30.50 -20.70 24.44
CA HIS A 76 29.26 -20.16 24.99
C HIS A 76 28.42 -19.43 23.93
N ALA A 77 28.65 -19.68 22.63
CA ALA A 77 28.00 -18.99 21.51
C ALA A 77 26.48 -18.88 21.62
N GLU A 78 25.80 -19.92 22.13
CA GLU A 78 24.33 -19.91 22.28
C GLU A 78 23.83 -18.82 23.24
N LYS A 79 24.65 -18.41 24.22
CA LYS A 79 24.32 -17.31 25.14
C LYS A 79 24.39 -15.93 24.49
N CYS A 80 25.08 -15.80 23.34
CA CYS A 80 25.12 -14.56 22.58
C CYS A 80 23.79 -14.27 21.87
N PHE A 81 22.99 -15.31 21.59
CA PHE A 81 21.81 -15.18 20.71
C PHE A 81 20.71 -14.29 21.28
N PRO A 82 20.30 -14.41 22.57
CA PRO A 82 19.32 -13.50 23.15
C PRO A 82 19.80 -12.05 23.18
N VAL A 83 21.08 -11.82 23.49
CA VAL A 83 21.68 -10.47 23.49
C VAL A 83 21.60 -9.83 22.11
N LEU A 84 21.93 -10.59 21.06
CA LEU A 84 21.80 -10.12 19.68
C LEU A 84 20.34 -9.84 19.31
N PHE A 85 19.41 -10.71 19.70
CA PHE A 85 17.98 -10.50 19.43
C PHE A 85 17.48 -9.23 20.15
N ASP A 86 17.69 -9.12 21.47
CA ASP A 86 17.15 -8.03 22.28
C ASP A 86 17.70 -6.66 21.87
N GLN A 87 18.97 -6.60 21.48
CA GLN A 87 19.57 -5.33 21.04
C GLN A 87 19.15 -4.91 19.64
N PHE A 88 19.09 -5.86 18.70
CA PHE A 88 19.01 -5.53 17.27
C PHE A 88 17.66 -5.88 16.64
N HIS A 89 16.79 -6.62 17.32
CA HIS A 89 15.41 -6.81 16.90
C HIS A 89 14.54 -5.62 17.31
N LEU A 90 14.34 -4.73 16.35
CA LEU A 90 13.57 -3.52 16.53
C LEU A 90 12.07 -3.84 16.46
N SER A 91 11.34 -3.54 17.54
CA SER A 91 9.87 -3.46 17.54
C SER A 91 9.41 -2.05 17.19
N LEU A 92 9.91 -1.52 16.07
CA LEU A 92 9.58 -0.18 15.59
C LEU A 92 8.51 -0.27 14.51
N ASP A 93 7.56 0.68 14.54
CA ASP A 93 6.62 0.85 13.44
C ASP A 93 7.37 1.30 12.18
N ARG A 94 6.92 0.86 11.00
CA ARG A 94 7.57 1.19 9.72
C ARG A 94 7.65 2.69 9.45
N ALA A 95 6.79 3.50 10.07
CA ALA A 95 6.76 4.96 9.97
C ALA A 95 7.52 5.68 11.09
N ASP A 96 8.24 4.97 11.97
CA ASP A 96 9.09 5.59 12.99
C ASP A 96 10.07 6.58 12.33
N GLU A 97 10.18 7.80 12.86
CA GLU A 97 11.02 8.86 12.30
C GLU A 97 12.49 8.42 12.18
N ARG A 98 12.95 7.56 13.10
CA ARG A 98 14.30 6.97 13.06
C ARG A 98 14.54 6.09 11.83
N LEU A 99 13.48 5.61 11.19
CA LEU A 99 13.53 4.80 9.97
C LEU A 99 13.44 5.63 8.68
N GLN A 100 13.23 6.95 8.74
CA GLN A 100 13.05 7.79 7.55
C GLN A 100 14.22 7.67 6.56
N ASP A 101 15.46 7.67 7.07
CA ASP A 101 16.65 7.54 6.23
C ASP A 101 16.75 6.15 5.58
N PHE A 102 16.21 5.11 6.21
CA PHE A 102 16.18 3.77 5.65
C PHE A 102 15.22 3.70 4.44
N HIS A 103 14.11 4.42 4.47
CA HIS A 103 13.22 4.57 3.30
C HIS A 103 13.93 5.26 2.13
N LEU A 104 14.77 6.26 2.41
CA LEU A 104 15.56 6.93 1.37
C LEU A 104 16.54 5.95 0.70
N LEU A 105 17.16 5.04 1.44
CA LEU A 105 18.03 4.00 0.86
C LEU A 105 17.28 3.13 -0.16
N TRP A 106 16.05 2.70 0.15
CA TRP A 106 15.23 1.93 -0.78
C TRP A 106 14.82 2.73 -2.02
N ASN A 107 14.54 4.02 -1.84
CA ASN A 107 14.26 4.92 -2.96
C ASN A 107 15.47 5.07 -3.89
N ILE A 108 16.70 4.99 -3.37
CA ILE A 108 17.96 5.06 -4.13
C ILE A 108 18.34 3.73 -4.79
N SER A 109 18.18 2.58 -4.13
CA SER A 109 18.48 1.28 -4.74
C SER A 109 17.64 0.15 -4.16
N HIS A 110 17.24 -0.78 -5.03
CA HIS A 110 16.64 -2.06 -4.63
C HIS A 110 17.69 -3.19 -4.54
N LYS A 111 18.98 -2.84 -4.59
CA LYS A 111 20.12 -3.75 -4.46
C LYS A 111 20.92 -3.32 -3.22
N ILE A 112 20.55 -3.86 -2.07
CA ILE A 112 21.16 -3.51 -0.79
C ILE A 112 21.90 -4.71 -0.22
N VAL A 113 23.14 -4.47 0.22
CA VAL A 113 23.95 -5.40 1.01
C VAL A 113 24.18 -4.77 2.38
N THR A 114 24.13 -5.56 3.45
CA THR A 114 24.48 -5.08 4.79
C THR A 114 25.16 -6.16 5.59
N THR A 115 26.02 -5.72 6.51
CA THR A 115 26.64 -6.54 7.56
C THR A 115 25.92 -6.37 8.90
N ASN A 116 24.84 -5.58 8.95
CA ASN A 116 24.17 -5.27 10.19
C ASN A 116 23.21 -6.40 10.60
N TYR A 117 23.16 -6.67 11.90
CA TYR A 117 22.19 -7.61 12.48
C TYR A 117 20.79 -6.99 12.58
N ASP A 118 20.70 -5.66 12.73
CA ASP A 118 19.47 -4.92 13.02
C ASP A 118 18.35 -5.09 11.99
N THR A 119 17.10 -4.94 12.43
CA THR A 119 15.92 -5.06 11.58
C THR A 119 15.45 -3.75 10.94
N GLY A 120 16.23 -2.66 10.98
CA GLY A 120 15.82 -1.35 10.44
C GLY A 120 15.57 -1.36 8.93
N LEU A 121 16.48 -1.97 8.17
CA LEU A 121 16.29 -2.21 6.74
C LEU A 121 15.17 -3.22 6.47
N ASP A 122 14.98 -4.22 7.34
CA ASP A 122 13.92 -5.21 7.23
C ASP A 122 12.52 -4.58 7.34
N LEU A 123 12.34 -3.68 8.30
CA LEU A 123 11.08 -2.98 8.57
C LEU A 123 10.68 -2.04 7.42
N THR A 124 11.66 -1.43 6.75
CA THR A 124 11.41 -0.47 5.66
C THR A 124 11.39 -1.08 4.27
N ARG A 125 11.83 -2.33 4.12
CA ARG A 125 11.97 -3.05 2.84
C ARG A 125 10.65 -3.11 2.05
N PRO A 126 10.67 -2.77 0.74
CA PRO A 126 9.53 -3.01 -0.14
C PRO A 126 9.25 -4.52 -0.27
N GLY A 127 7.99 -4.95 -0.20
CA GLY A 127 7.62 -6.37 -0.29
C GLY A 127 8.08 -7.07 -1.58
N SER A 128 8.28 -6.31 -2.67
CA SER A 128 8.81 -6.80 -3.94
C SER A 128 10.32 -7.12 -3.94
N VAL A 129 11.04 -6.78 -2.86
CA VAL A 129 12.49 -7.02 -2.75
C VAL A 129 12.74 -8.27 -1.90
N PRO A 130 13.32 -9.35 -2.46
CA PRO A 130 13.60 -10.56 -1.70
C PRO A 130 14.71 -10.31 -0.67
N LYS A 131 14.46 -10.73 0.58
CA LYS A 131 15.45 -10.78 1.66
C LYS A 131 16.18 -12.11 1.58
N VAL A 132 17.49 -12.05 1.66
CA VAL A 132 18.36 -13.22 1.80
C VAL A 132 19.24 -13.00 3.03
N VAL A 133 19.21 -13.96 3.93
CA VAL A 133 20.11 -14.04 5.08
C VAL A 133 21.13 -15.11 4.76
N TYR A 134 22.39 -14.88 5.09
CA TYR A 134 23.41 -15.92 4.96
C TYR A 134 23.09 -17.11 5.90
N ASP A 135 22.95 -18.31 5.33
CA ASP A 135 22.77 -19.57 6.04
C ASP A 135 23.54 -20.73 5.36
N LYS A 136 23.55 -21.93 5.98
CA LYS A 136 24.22 -23.13 5.44
C LYS A 136 23.47 -23.82 4.28
N LYS A 137 22.26 -23.41 3.90
CA LYS A 137 21.38 -24.06 2.89
C LYS A 137 20.92 -23.05 1.83
N TYR A 138 21.86 -22.58 1.04
CA TYR A 138 21.65 -21.40 0.22
C TYR A 138 20.77 -21.60 -1.05
N GLN A 139 19.89 -20.63 -1.37
CA GLN A 139 19.06 -20.55 -2.60
C GLN A 139 19.56 -19.48 -3.62
N LEU A 140 20.79 -19.62 -4.16
CA LEU A 140 21.45 -18.66 -5.08
C LEU A 140 20.64 -18.38 -6.34
N LYS A 141 19.83 -19.34 -6.78
CA LYS A 141 18.95 -19.20 -7.94
C LYS A 141 17.97 -18.03 -7.82
N LYS A 142 17.62 -17.58 -6.59
CA LYS A 142 16.71 -16.44 -6.38
C LYS A 142 17.37 -15.07 -6.59
N LEU A 143 18.68 -14.95 -6.38
CA LEU A 143 19.42 -13.69 -6.54
C LEU A 143 19.93 -13.49 -7.96
N VAL A 144 20.38 -14.58 -8.61
CA VAL A 144 20.89 -14.53 -9.99
C VAL A 144 19.76 -14.29 -11.02
N ALA A 145 18.50 -14.55 -10.65
CA ALA A 145 17.34 -14.34 -11.52
C ALA A 145 16.72 -12.93 -11.46
N GLY A 146 17.12 -12.06 -10.52
CA GLY A 146 16.39 -10.82 -10.20
C GLY A 146 17.22 -9.53 -10.27
N GLN A 147 16.61 -8.44 -10.77
CA GLN A 147 17.18 -7.07 -10.74
C GLN A 147 17.12 -6.37 -9.35
N LYS A 148 16.64 -7.04 -8.30
CA LYS A 148 16.42 -6.50 -6.95
C LYS A 148 16.81 -7.53 -5.88
N PHE A 149 17.49 -7.12 -4.82
CA PHE A 149 17.84 -7.98 -3.67
C PHE A 149 18.17 -7.18 -2.40
N TYR A 150 17.91 -7.81 -1.26
CA TYR A 150 18.38 -7.38 0.05
C TYR A 150 19.17 -8.51 0.69
N PHE A 151 20.47 -8.33 0.90
CA PHE A 151 21.35 -9.37 1.41
C PHE A 151 21.99 -8.99 2.75
N LYS A 152 21.71 -9.79 3.79
CA LYS A 152 22.34 -9.67 5.12
C LYS A 152 23.48 -10.68 5.22
N LEU A 153 24.71 -10.18 5.05
CA LEU A 153 25.91 -10.99 4.89
C LEU A 153 26.38 -11.64 6.20
N HIS A 154 26.22 -10.95 7.33
CA HIS A 154 26.65 -11.44 8.65
C HIS A 154 25.52 -12.07 9.46
N GLY A 155 24.34 -12.29 8.88
CA GLY A 155 23.17 -12.82 9.59
C GLY A 155 22.15 -11.75 9.96
N CYS A 156 21.20 -12.10 10.82
CA CYS A 156 20.08 -11.26 11.19
C CYS A 156 19.72 -11.49 12.66
N ALA A 157 19.37 -10.43 13.40
CA ALA A 157 18.98 -10.54 14.81
C ALA A 157 17.78 -11.47 15.03
N SER A 158 16.87 -11.58 14.06
CA SER A 158 15.75 -12.54 14.07
C SER A 158 16.13 -14.01 13.90
N GLU A 159 17.36 -14.30 13.47
CA GLU A 159 17.93 -15.63 13.29
C GLU A 159 19.38 -15.62 13.85
N PRO A 160 19.54 -15.35 15.15
CA PRO A 160 20.84 -15.03 15.75
C PRO A 160 21.86 -16.18 15.67
N GLU A 161 21.40 -17.42 15.52
CA GLU A 161 22.24 -18.61 15.29
C GLU A 161 23.02 -18.56 13.96
N ASN A 162 22.55 -17.75 13.01
CA ASN A 162 23.20 -17.53 11.73
C ASN A 162 24.13 -16.31 11.74
N CYS A 163 24.27 -15.62 12.89
CA CYS A 163 25.14 -14.45 12.99
C CYS A 163 26.63 -14.82 13.02
N ILE A 164 27.44 -13.99 12.37
CA ILE A 164 28.90 -14.14 12.26
C ILE A 164 29.58 -13.32 13.37
N LEU A 165 30.08 -13.99 14.41
CA LEU A 165 30.72 -13.37 15.58
C LEU A 165 32.18 -13.79 15.76
N PHE A 166 32.49 -15.06 15.46
CA PHE A 166 33.78 -15.69 15.77
C PHE A 166 34.70 -15.77 14.55
N GLU A 167 36.00 -15.78 14.80
CA GLU A 167 37.06 -15.79 13.79
C GLU A 167 36.86 -16.93 12.79
N GLN A 168 36.54 -18.16 13.23
CA GLN A 168 36.32 -19.27 12.31
C GLN A 168 35.14 -19.01 11.35
N GLN A 169 34.07 -18.35 11.81
CA GLN A 169 32.94 -18.01 10.95
C GLN A 169 33.32 -16.95 9.91
N TYR A 170 34.15 -15.97 10.27
CA TYR A 170 34.74 -15.03 9.32
C TYR A 170 35.68 -15.73 8.33
N GLN A 171 36.46 -16.71 8.80
CA GLN A 171 37.35 -17.49 7.94
C GLN A 171 36.55 -18.36 6.95
N ASP A 172 35.53 -19.06 7.41
CA ASP A 172 34.65 -19.85 6.55
C ASP A 172 33.97 -18.96 5.50
N LEU A 173 33.54 -17.76 5.91
CA LEU A 173 32.87 -16.82 5.01
C LEU A 173 33.82 -16.20 3.98
N TYR A 174 35.04 -15.79 4.39
CA TYR A 174 35.94 -14.95 3.58
C TYR A 174 37.29 -15.59 3.19
N ARG A 175 37.87 -16.48 3.99
CA ARG A 175 39.20 -17.07 3.72
C ARG A 175 39.08 -18.33 2.88
N ASP A 176 39.94 -18.42 1.88
CA ASP A 176 40.13 -19.61 1.07
C ASP A 176 41.07 -20.56 1.82
N THR A 177 40.64 -21.81 2.08
CA THR A 177 41.49 -22.82 2.74
C THR A 177 42.67 -23.27 1.86
N SER A 178 42.74 -22.82 0.60
CA SER A 178 43.81 -23.11 -0.36
C SER A 178 44.86 -22.00 -0.50
N ALA A 179 45.31 -21.40 0.61
CA ALA A 179 46.35 -20.37 0.61
C ALA A 179 47.72 -20.78 0.03
N ASP A 180 47.91 -22.02 -0.43
CA ASP A 180 49.18 -22.52 -1.00
C ASP A 180 49.18 -22.73 -2.53
N LYS A 181 48.09 -22.43 -3.26
CA LYS A 181 48.14 -22.49 -4.74
C LYS A 181 47.44 -21.31 -5.40
N LEU A 182 48.27 -20.36 -5.84
CA LEU A 182 47.95 -19.49 -6.97
C LEU A 182 47.59 -20.39 -8.17
N ASP A 183 46.51 -20.05 -8.87
CA ASP A 183 45.99 -20.71 -10.07
C ASP A 183 45.30 -22.07 -9.85
N VAL A 184 43.97 -22.00 -9.66
CA VAL A 184 42.90 -22.72 -10.38
C VAL A 184 41.61 -22.56 -9.56
N LEU A 185 40.52 -22.18 -10.23
CA LEU A 185 39.14 -22.20 -9.71
C LEU A 185 38.87 -23.55 -9.03
N SER A 186 38.81 -23.58 -7.69
CA SER A 186 38.28 -24.74 -6.98
C SER A 186 36.75 -24.64 -6.96
N ASP A 187 36.08 -25.78 -7.08
CA ASP A 187 34.61 -25.90 -7.01
C ASP A 187 34.04 -25.61 -5.59
N GLU A 188 34.82 -25.00 -4.70
CA GLU A 188 34.53 -24.82 -3.27
C GLU A 188 34.50 -23.33 -2.82
N ASP A 189 34.22 -22.39 -3.73
CA ASP A 189 33.88 -21.02 -3.33
C ASP A 189 32.59 -21.01 -2.49
N THR A 190 32.62 -20.39 -1.30
CA THR A 190 31.38 -20.25 -0.52
C THR A 190 30.35 -19.41 -1.31
N PRO A 191 29.04 -19.64 -1.16
CA PRO A 191 28.01 -18.91 -1.91
C PRO A 191 28.11 -17.38 -1.79
N ALA A 192 28.54 -16.87 -0.64
CA ALA A 192 28.77 -15.45 -0.41
C ALA A 192 29.96 -14.92 -1.22
N LYS A 193 31.07 -15.68 -1.32
CA LYS A 193 32.25 -15.34 -2.13
C LYS A 193 31.89 -15.25 -3.61
N PHE A 194 31.19 -16.25 -4.14
CA PHE A 194 30.72 -16.26 -5.52
C PHE A 194 29.78 -15.09 -5.83
N LEU A 195 28.83 -14.79 -4.93
CA LEU A 195 27.91 -13.67 -5.10
C LEU A 195 28.62 -12.33 -5.06
N LEU A 196 29.49 -12.10 -4.06
CA LEU A 196 30.27 -10.86 -3.96
C LEU A 196 31.11 -10.65 -5.22
N LYS A 197 31.74 -11.70 -5.75
CA LYS A 197 32.46 -11.63 -7.03
C LYS A 197 31.58 -11.12 -8.18
N ASN A 198 30.40 -11.73 -8.36
CA ASN A 198 29.49 -11.37 -9.44
C ASN A 198 28.88 -9.98 -9.26
N LEU A 199 28.47 -9.62 -8.04
CA LEU A 199 27.91 -8.30 -7.74
C LEU A 199 28.92 -7.19 -8.02
N LEU A 200 30.16 -7.38 -7.58
CA LEU A 200 31.20 -6.35 -7.63
C LEU A 200 31.89 -6.23 -8.99
N THR A 201 31.58 -7.10 -9.95
CA THR A 201 32.14 -7.00 -11.31
C THR A 201 31.30 -6.07 -12.21
N ASP A 202 29.97 -6.07 -12.07
CA ASP A 202 29.07 -5.36 -12.98
C ASP A 202 28.39 -4.11 -12.39
N HIS A 203 28.53 -3.90 -11.08
CA HIS A 203 27.83 -2.85 -10.34
C HIS A 203 28.77 -1.82 -9.71
N VAL A 204 28.30 -0.59 -9.58
CA VAL A 204 28.95 0.45 -8.76
C VAL A 204 28.48 0.28 -7.33
N VAL A 205 29.40 0.37 -6.36
CA VAL A 205 29.08 0.20 -4.94
C VAL A 205 29.28 1.51 -4.20
N LEU A 206 28.28 1.90 -3.42
CA LEU A 206 28.37 2.99 -2.45
C LEU A 206 28.27 2.43 -1.03
N PHE A 207 29.36 2.52 -0.28
CA PHE A 207 29.45 2.17 1.13
C PHE A 207 28.93 3.35 1.97
N VAL A 208 27.96 3.10 2.85
CA VAL A 208 27.28 4.11 3.67
C VAL A 208 27.28 3.67 5.13
N GLY A 209 27.66 4.58 6.03
CA GLY A 209 27.55 4.37 7.47
C GLY A 209 28.59 3.41 8.04
N PHE A 210 29.80 3.46 7.52
CA PHE A 210 30.92 2.71 8.03
C PHE A 210 31.95 3.64 8.68
N GLY A 211 32.39 3.31 9.90
CA GLY A 211 33.28 4.15 10.73
C GLY A 211 34.65 3.52 11.02
N ILE A 212 35.41 4.18 11.90
CA ILE A 212 36.78 3.81 12.33
C ILE A 212 36.80 2.51 13.16
N GLU A 213 35.68 2.15 13.80
CA GLU A 213 35.58 1.01 14.73
C GLU A 213 34.95 -0.25 14.10
N GLU A 214 34.53 -0.18 12.83
CA GLU A 214 33.92 -1.32 12.14
C GLU A 214 34.97 -2.12 11.37
N ARG A 215 35.14 -3.39 11.72
CA ARG A 215 36.07 -4.35 11.10
C ARG A 215 35.61 -4.81 9.71
N ILE A 216 35.56 -3.86 8.77
CA ILE A 216 35.32 -4.09 7.35
C ILE A 216 36.59 -4.52 6.64
N ASP A 217 37.76 -4.28 7.23
CA ASP A 217 39.06 -4.53 6.60
C ASP A 217 39.16 -5.94 6.01
N PHE A 218 38.60 -6.95 6.68
CA PHE A 218 38.54 -8.32 6.17
C PHE A 218 37.68 -8.45 4.91
N VAL A 219 36.52 -7.79 4.89
CA VAL A 219 35.60 -7.75 3.75
C VAL A 219 36.26 -7.01 2.59
N LEU A 220 36.87 -5.86 2.84
CA LEU A 220 37.52 -5.05 1.80
C LEU A 220 38.83 -5.67 1.30
N GLU A 221 39.63 -6.27 2.18
CA GLU A 221 40.84 -7.00 1.80
C GLU A 221 40.48 -8.23 0.98
N TYR A 222 39.44 -8.98 1.36
CA TYR A 222 38.90 -10.05 0.55
C TYR A 222 38.43 -9.55 -0.82
N ILE A 223 37.59 -8.50 -0.86
CA ILE A 223 37.12 -7.85 -2.09
C ILE A 223 38.29 -7.40 -2.97
N HIS A 224 39.34 -6.86 -2.36
CA HIS A 224 40.53 -6.40 -3.07
C HIS A 224 41.30 -7.59 -3.68
N ARG A 225 41.56 -8.64 -2.90
CA ARG A 225 42.21 -9.88 -3.39
C ARG A 225 41.39 -10.55 -4.49
N LEU A 226 40.06 -10.52 -4.39
CA LEU A 226 39.13 -11.15 -5.33
C LEU A 226 39.08 -10.46 -6.70
N LEU A 227 39.16 -9.12 -6.73
CA LEU A 227 38.89 -8.32 -7.93
C LEU A 227 40.16 -7.72 -8.57
N GLY A 228 41.28 -7.68 -7.85
CA GLY A 228 42.51 -7.03 -8.34
C GLY A 228 42.27 -5.61 -8.86
N ASP A 229 42.91 -5.25 -9.97
CA ASP A 229 42.78 -3.93 -10.64
C ASP A 229 41.55 -3.81 -11.57
N THR A 230 40.74 -4.87 -11.71
CA THR A 230 39.60 -4.91 -12.65
C THR A 230 38.28 -4.36 -12.08
N ALA A 231 38.32 -3.80 -10.86
CA ALA A 231 37.13 -3.41 -10.11
C ALA A 231 36.39 -2.21 -10.72
N THR A 232 35.05 -2.30 -10.77
CA THR A 232 34.16 -1.15 -10.94
C THR A 232 34.37 -0.10 -9.85
N ALA A 233 33.99 1.15 -10.14
CA ALA A 233 34.15 2.25 -9.20
C ALA A 233 33.43 1.97 -7.86
N LYS A 234 34.15 2.13 -6.76
CA LYS A 234 33.67 1.95 -5.39
C LYS A 234 33.80 3.27 -4.65
N TYR A 235 32.76 3.65 -3.95
CA TYR A 235 32.69 4.92 -3.24
C TYR A 235 32.38 4.70 -1.78
N THR A 236 32.99 5.48 -0.91
CA THR A 236 32.71 5.42 0.53
C THR A 236 32.23 6.78 1.01
N LEU A 237 31.04 6.83 1.60
CA LEU A 237 30.50 8.02 2.24
C LEU A 237 30.91 8.05 3.73
N THR A 238 31.83 8.95 4.10
CA THR A 238 32.38 9.03 5.46
C THR A 238 32.34 10.45 6.02
N HIS A 239 32.61 10.62 7.32
CA HIS A 239 32.88 11.93 7.89
C HIS A 239 34.20 12.52 7.36
N ARG A 240 34.30 13.86 7.20
CA ARG A 240 35.52 14.55 6.73
C ARG A 240 36.75 14.29 7.62
N ASN A 241 36.54 14.14 8.92
CA ASN A 241 37.62 13.88 9.88
C ASN A 241 38.05 12.41 9.94
N ASN A 242 37.42 11.51 9.19
CA ASN A 242 37.91 10.14 9.07
C ASN A 242 39.20 10.17 8.23
N THR A 243 40.32 9.69 8.78
CA THR A 243 41.63 9.65 8.12
C THR A 243 41.94 8.31 7.44
N ASP A 244 41.07 7.31 7.57
CA ASP A 244 41.28 5.99 6.99
C ASP A 244 41.19 6.07 5.48
N ASN A 245 42.16 5.44 4.83
CA ASN A 245 42.26 5.41 3.38
C ASN A 245 42.06 3.98 2.92
N TRP A 246 40.84 3.67 2.51
CA TRP A 246 40.46 2.33 2.13
C TRP A 246 40.94 2.02 0.71
N PRO A 247 41.64 0.89 0.50
CA PRO A 247 42.19 0.55 -0.81
C PRO A 247 41.10 0.52 -1.89
N HIS A 248 41.39 1.13 -3.05
CA HIS A 248 40.56 1.03 -4.26
C HIS A 248 39.12 1.55 -4.10
N THR A 249 38.92 2.49 -3.18
CA THR A 249 37.66 3.25 -3.05
C THR A 249 37.93 4.74 -3.17
N GLU A 250 37.01 5.46 -3.82
CA GLU A 250 37.03 6.92 -3.85
C GLU A 250 36.24 7.43 -2.65
N LYS A 251 36.90 8.21 -1.80
CA LYS A 251 36.30 8.72 -0.56
C LYS A 251 35.45 9.95 -0.84
N TRP A 252 34.22 9.91 -0.37
CA TRP A 252 33.30 11.03 -0.36
C TRP A 252 32.99 11.42 1.08
N THR A 253 33.25 12.68 1.42
CA THR A 253 33.13 13.14 2.80
C THR A 253 31.90 14.01 3.02
N VAL A 254 31.24 13.85 4.17
CA VAL A 254 30.28 14.80 4.73
C VAL A 254 30.92 15.57 5.88
N ASP A 255 30.52 16.84 6.03
CA ASP A 255 31.07 17.73 7.05
C ASP A 255 30.46 17.45 8.42
N ASP A 256 29.19 17.05 8.40
CA ASP A 256 28.43 16.56 9.53
C ASP A 256 27.52 15.43 9.04
N TRP A 257 27.30 14.42 9.87
CA TRP A 257 26.35 13.35 9.58
C TRP A 257 24.89 13.84 9.62
N ASP A 258 24.61 14.98 10.24
CA ASP A 258 23.29 15.62 10.15
C ASP A 258 22.92 16.01 8.71
N GLN A 259 23.90 16.09 7.79
CA GLN A 259 23.68 16.33 6.36
C GLN A 259 23.33 15.07 5.57
N LEU A 260 23.43 13.88 6.19
CA LEU A 260 23.18 12.60 5.52
C LEU A 260 21.76 12.49 4.91
N PRO A 261 20.66 12.93 5.58
CA PRO A 261 19.32 12.87 5.00
C PRO A 261 19.20 13.69 3.73
N GLU A 262 19.73 14.92 3.73
CA GLU A 262 19.72 15.81 2.56
C GLU A 262 20.47 15.16 1.38
N PHE A 263 21.58 14.47 1.70
CA PHE A 263 22.38 13.77 0.71
C PHE A 263 21.67 12.54 0.12
N LEU A 264 21.06 11.70 0.95
CA LEU A 264 20.26 10.57 0.49
C LEU A 264 19.05 11.03 -0.32
N GLN A 265 18.40 12.12 0.11
CA GLN A 265 17.30 12.75 -0.61
C GLN A 265 17.73 13.18 -2.02
N LEU A 266 18.91 13.81 -2.17
CA LEU A 266 19.46 14.19 -3.48
C LEU A 266 19.63 12.97 -4.41
N LEU A 267 20.18 11.86 -3.91
CA LEU A 267 20.34 10.63 -4.68
C LEU A 267 18.98 10.01 -5.05
N ALA A 268 18.02 10.01 -4.13
CA ALA A 268 16.67 9.50 -4.36
C ALA A 268 15.95 10.32 -5.43
N GLU A 269 16.12 11.64 -5.41
CA GLU A 269 15.59 12.53 -6.43
C GLU A 269 16.21 12.29 -7.81
N GLU A 270 17.53 12.06 -7.88
CA GLU A 270 18.19 11.67 -9.13
C GLU A 270 17.66 10.34 -9.67
N LYS A 271 17.48 9.33 -8.82
CA LYS A 271 16.87 8.06 -9.27
C LYS A 271 15.45 8.25 -9.75
N ALA A 272 14.65 9.05 -9.03
CA ALA A 272 13.30 9.36 -9.43
C ALA A 272 13.31 9.95 -10.85
N LYS A 273 14.19 10.93 -11.17
CA LYS A 273 14.31 11.54 -12.51
C LYS A 273 14.42 10.53 -13.66
N HIS A 274 14.97 9.35 -13.40
CA HIS A 274 15.24 8.33 -14.41
C HIS A 274 14.30 7.12 -14.34
N THR A 275 13.36 7.09 -13.41
CA THR A 275 12.37 6.02 -13.31
C THR A 275 11.17 6.35 -14.21
N VAL A 276 10.98 5.56 -15.27
CA VAL A 276 9.78 5.62 -16.12
C VAL A 276 8.66 4.85 -15.41
N PRO A 277 7.49 5.47 -15.13
CA PRO A 277 6.36 4.78 -14.52
C PRO A 277 5.89 3.58 -15.36
N VAL A 278 5.57 2.47 -14.70
CA VAL A 278 4.92 1.32 -15.35
C VAL A 278 3.41 1.56 -15.29
N VAL A 279 2.90 2.25 -16.30
CA VAL A 279 1.52 2.73 -16.26
C VAL A 279 0.52 1.64 -16.63
N ARG A 280 -0.28 1.25 -15.64
CA ARG A 280 -1.50 0.44 -15.76
C ARG A 280 -2.69 1.40 -15.83
N GLY A 281 -2.98 1.88 -17.03
CA GLY A 281 -4.20 2.66 -17.28
C GLY A 281 -5.45 1.81 -17.10
N ASP A 282 -6.57 2.48 -16.86
CA ASP A 282 -7.88 1.89 -17.05
C ASP A 282 -8.08 1.55 -18.53
N THR A 283 -8.79 0.46 -18.79
CA THR A 283 -9.27 0.21 -20.14
C THR A 283 -10.31 1.27 -20.47
N VAL A 284 -10.08 2.01 -21.54
CA VAL A 284 -11.13 2.82 -22.17
C VAL A 284 -12.20 1.82 -22.56
N MET A 285 -13.31 1.83 -21.84
CA MET A 285 -14.34 0.81 -22.01
C MET A 285 -15.02 1.04 -23.37
N PRO A 286 -14.83 0.16 -24.38
CA PRO A 286 -15.48 0.36 -25.66
C PRO A 286 -17.00 0.25 -25.48
N PHE A 287 -17.72 1.28 -25.88
CA PHE A 287 -19.18 1.21 -25.94
C PHE A 287 -19.57 0.35 -27.14
N ASP A 288 -20.65 -0.41 -27.04
CA ASP A 288 -21.18 -1.16 -28.19
C ASP A 288 -21.74 -0.25 -29.31
N ARG A 289 -21.76 1.07 -29.07
CA ARG A 289 -22.30 2.13 -29.93
C ARG A 289 -21.24 3.20 -30.20
N ALA A 290 -20.84 3.34 -31.46
CA ALA A 290 -20.08 4.50 -31.89
C ALA A 290 -20.95 5.76 -31.77
N TYR A 291 -20.37 6.88 -31.32
CA TYR A 291 -21.11 8.13 -31.23
C TYR A 291 -21.17 8.81 -32.59
N VAL A 292 -22.37 8.97 -33.13
CA VAL A 292 -22.60 9.60 -34.44
C VAL A 292 -23.38 10.91 -34.24
N GLY A 293 -23.14 11.91 -35.09
CA GLY A 293 -23.77 13.24 -34.99
C GLY A 293 -22.92 14.31 -34.28
N ARG A 294 -21.61 14.09 -34.09
CA ARG A 294 -20.70 15.11 -33.53
C ARG A 294 -19.34 15.14 -34.23
N GLU A 295 -19.31 14.96 -35.55
CA GLU A 295 -18.03 14.86 -36.28
C GLU A 295 -17.14 16.10 -36.09
N ALA A 296 -17.73 17.30 -35.93
CA ALA A 296 -16.95 18.50 -35.60
C ALA A 296 -16.25 18.41 -34.23
N ASP A 297 -16.92 17.88 -33.20
CA ASP A 297 -16.35 17.71 -31.87
C ASP A 297 -15.34 16.54 -31.84
N VAL A 298 -15.64 15.44 -32.56
CA VAL A 298 -14.71 14.30 -32.75
C VAL A 298 -13.42 14.79 -33.41
N HIS A 299 -13.52 15.53 -34.51
CA HIS A 299 -12.36 16.11 -35.19
C HIS A 299 -11.59 17.08 -34.29
N ALA A 300 -12.25 17.86 -33.43
CA ALA A 300 -11.55 18.76 -32.51
C ALA A 300 -10.67 17.99 -31.51
N VAL A 301 -11.18 16.91 -30.92
CA VAL A 301 -10.41 16.07 -29.98
C VAL A 301 -9.34 15.27 -30.70
N GLU A 302 -9.63 14.74 -31.89
CA GLU A 302 -8.61 14.07 -32.72
C GLU A 302 -7.46 15.01 -33.11
N ASN A 303 -7.79 16.24 -33.53
CA ASN A 303 -6.79 17.23 -33.89
C ASN A 303 -5.92 17.61 -32.68
N PHE A 304 -6.49 17.66 -31.47
CA PHE A 304 -5.71 17.84 -30.25
C PHE A 304 -4.67 16.75 -30.03
N PHE A 305 -5.01 15.47 -30.25
CA PHE A 305 -4.02 14.39 -30.14
C PHE A 305 -2.89 14.51 -31.18
N ARG A 306 -3.15 15.18 -32.31
CA ARG A 306 -2.19 15.41 -33.40
C ARG A 306 -1.48 16.77 -33.34
N SER A 307 -1.97 17.73 -32.56
CA SER A 307 -1.42 19.08 -32.47
C SER A 307 -0.29 19.18 -31.44
N SER A 308 0.39 20.32 -31.41
CA SER A 308 1.37 20.67 -30.37
C SER A 308 0.75 21.10 -29.04
N ASP A 309 -0.58 21.12 -28.93
CA ASP A 309 -1.25 21.55 -27.70
C ASP A 309 -1.16 20.46 -26.64
N ASN A 310 -0.85 20.85 -25.41
CA ASN A 310 -0.67 19.88 -24.33
C ASN A 310 -1.95 19.65 -23.52
N PHE A 311 -2.93 20.55 -23.56
CA PHE A 311 -4.11 20.45 -22.68
C PHE A 311 -5.42 20.71 -23.41
N PHE A 312 -6.36 19.77 -23.25
CA PHE A 312 -7.72 19.87 -23.76
C PHE A 312 -8.73 19.57 -22.67
N PHE A 313 -9.72 20.45 -22.52
CA PHE A 313 -10.82 20.29 -21.58
C PHE A 313 -12.12 20.05 -22.34
N LEU A 314 -12.75 18.91 -22.08
CA LEU A 314 -14.05 18.55 -22.65
C LEU A 314 -15.11 18.56 -21.55
N SER A 315 -15.99 19.55 -21.56
CA SER A 315 -17.07 19.67 -20.57
C SER A 315 -18.44 19.37 -21.16
N GLY A 316 -19.42 19.11 -20.31
CA GLY A 316 -20.82 19.02 -20.71
C GLY A 316 -21.62 18.20 -19.73
N ALA A 317 -22.93 18.44 -19.64
CA ALA A 317 -23.78 17.75 -18.68
C ALA A 317 -23.76 16.21 -18.84
N GLY A 318 -24.22 15.50 -17.80
CA GLY A 318 -24.40 14.05 -17.86
C GLY A 318 -25.31 13.64 -19.03
N GLY A 319 -24.98 12.55 -19.71
CA GLY A 319 -25.75 12.06 -20.87
C GLY A 319 -25.54 12.81 -22.19
N MET A 320 -24.62 13.78 -22.26
CA MET A 320 -24.30 14.50 -23.51
C MET A 320 -23.45 13.70 -24.51
N GLY A 321 -22.96 12.51 -24.14
CA GLY A 321 -22.17 11.66 -25.02
C GLY A 321 -20.64 11.84 -24.94
N LYS A 322 -20.11 12.53 -23.92
CA LYS A 322 -18.66 12.74 -23.74
C LYS A 322 -17.83 11.46 -23.84
N SER A 323 -18.16 10.44 -23.05
CA SER A 323 -17.41 9.17 -23.05
C SER A 323 -17.57 8.38 -24.36
N HIS A 324 -18.72 8.48 -25.02
CA HIS A 324 -18.91 7.84 -26.34
C HIS A 324 -18.14 8.57 -27.45
N LEU A 325 -18.06 9.91 -27.38
CA LEU A 325 -17.22 10.72 -28.27
C LEU A 325 -15.76 10.34 -28.09
N LEU A 326 -15.28 10.24 -26.84
CA LEU A 326 -13.92 9.80 -26.54
C LEU A 326 -13.65 8.41 -27.11
N ASP A 327 -14.50 7.41 -26.83
CA ASP A 327 -14.34 6.06 -27.38
C ASP A 327 -14.24 6.07 -28.92
N THR A 328 -15.06 6.89 -29.59
CA THR A 328 -15.01 7.06 -31.05
C THR A 328 -13.66 7.62 -31.52
N VAL A 329 -13.14 8.64 -30.84
CA VAL A 329 -11.81 9.22 -31.11
C VAL A 329 -10.72 8.16 -30.92
N LEU A 330 -10.75 7.45 -29.80
CA LEU A 330 -9.71 6.50 -29.42
C LEU A 330 -9.65 5.30 -30.38
N ARG A 331 -10.78 4.84 -30.92
CA ARG A 331 -10.79 3.82 -31.99
C ARG A 331 -10.16 4.29 -33.30
N ARG A 332 -10.16 5.60 -33.56
CA ARG A 332 -9.58 6.22 -34.76
C ARG A 332 -8.11 6.61 -34.57
N LEU A 333 -7.58 6.57 -33.35
CA LEU A 333 -6.18 6.90 -33.06
C LEU A 333 -5.23 5.71 -33.34
N PRO A 334 -4.03 5.95 -33.89
CA PRO A 334 -2.97 4.96 -34.00
C PRO A 334 -2.59 4.36 -32.64
N ALA A 335 -2.10 3.12 -32.64
CA ALA A 335 -1.67 2.43 -31.42
C ALA A 335 -0.60 3.22 -30.63
N GLU A 336 0.30 3.93 -31.32
CA GLU A 336 1.36 4.73 -30.68
C GLU A 336 0.82 6.00 -30.00
N GLN A 337 -0.37 6.46 -30.39
CA GLN A 337 -1.03 7.65 -29.85
C GLN A 337 -2.11 7.30 -28.81
N GLN A 338 -2.30 6.00 -28.51
CA GLN A 338 -3.27 5.58 -27.52
C GLN A 338 -2.90 6.16 -26.15
N PRO A 339 -3.79 6.95 -25.52
CA PRO A 339 -3.54 7.50 -24.21
C PRO A 339 -3.55 6.41 -23.14
N VAL A 340 -3.00 6.75 -21.98
CA VAL A 340 -3.36 6.11 -20.72
C VAL A 340 -4.65 6.75 -20.23
N TYR A 341 -5.68 5.93 -20.08
CA TYR A 341 -6.97 6.38 -19.57
C TYR A 341 -7.05 6.18 -18.06
N PHE A 342 -7.58 7.16 -17.36
CA PHE A 342 -7.88 7.14 -15.94
C PHE A 342 -9.32 7.57 -15.76
N ARG A 343 -10.15 6.69 -15.22
CA ARG A 343 -11.51 7.06 -14.82
C ARG A 343 -11.48 7.55 -13.39
N ILE A 344 -11.50 8.86 -13.21
CA ILE A 344 -11.38 9.47 -11.89
C ILE A 344 -12.71 9.34 -11.15
N GLU A 345 -12.75 8.42 -10.20
CA GLU A 345 -13.89 8.24 -9.31
C GLU A 345 -13.76 9.12 -8.08
N ARG A 346 -14.88 9.32 -7.36
CA ARG A 346 -14.89 10.12 -6.12
C ARG A 346 -13.89 9.63 -5.08
N HIS A 347 -13.66 8.34 -5.06
CA HIS A 347 -12.80 7.60 -4.15
C HIS A 347 -11.32 7.63 -4.52
N TYR A 348 -10.95 8.19 -5.68
CA TYR A 348 -9.55 8.22 -6.09
C TYR A 348 -8.73 9.09 -5.14
N THR A 349 -7.62 8.53 -4.73
CA THR A 349 -6.62 9.16 -3.87
C THR A 349 -5.27 9.23 -4.60
N LEU A 350 -4.32 9.98 -4.03
CA LEU A 350 -2.91 9.94 -4.45
C LEU A 350 -2.40 8.50 -4.59
N LEU A 351 -2.73 7.63 -3.63
CA LEU A 351 -2.33 6.22 -3.64
C LEU A 351 -2.88 5.46 -4.84
N THR A 352 -4.16 5.65 -5.14
CA THR A 352 -4.83 4.96 -6.26
C THR A 352 -4.12 5.29 -7.56
N ILE A 353 -3.78 6.57 -7.77
CA ILE A 353 -3.05 6.99 -8.97
C ILE A 353 -1.61 6.47 -8.95
N THR A 354 -0.86 6.55 -7.84
CA THR A 354 0.52 6.05 -7.81
C THR A 354 0.62 4.54 -8.08
N GLN A 355 -0.33 3.77 -7.54
CA GLN A 355 -0.41 2.33 -7.81
C GLN A 355 -0.67 2.05 -9.29
N LYS A 356 -1.60 2.79 -9.93
CA LYS A 356 -1.84 2.67 -11.37
C LYS A 356 -0.66 3.14 -12.22
N LEU A 357 0.11 4.11 -11.75
CA LEU A 357 1.36 4.50 -12.39
C LEU A 357 2.50 3.49 -12.16
N GLY A 358 2.30 2.48 -11.31
CA GLY A 358 3.32 1.50 -10.96
C GLY A 358 4.52 2.13 -10.25
N ILE A 359 4.29 3.21 -9.50
CA ILE A 359 5.30 3.90 -8.70
C ILE A 359 4.97 3.77 -7.22
N GLU A 360 6.00 3.88 -6.38
CA GLU A 360 5.83 3.85 -4.93
C GLU A 360 4.89 4.99 -4.46
N PRO A 361 4.13 4.78 -3.37
CA PRO A 361 3.28 5.81 -2.79
C PRO A 361 4.05 7.11 -2.58
N VAL A 362 3.48 8.23 -3.02
CA VAL A 362 4.09 9.55 -2.82
C VAL A 362 3.75 10.08 -1.43
N PRO A 363 4.63 10.87 -0.79
CA PRO A 363 4.31 11.54 0.46
C PRO A 363 3.05 12.42 0.30
N PRO A 364 2.23 12.59 1.34
CA PRO A 364 1.07 13.48 1.29
C PRO A 364 1.49 14.93 1.00
N ALA A 365 0.61 15.66 0.32
CA ALA A 365 0.72 17.10 0.18
C ALA A 365 -0.31 17.81 1.08
N PRO A 366 -0.05 19.05 1.53
CA PRO A 366 -1.06 19.86 2.19
C PRO A 366 -2.32 19.97 1.33
N ALA A 367 -3.51 19.93 1.94
CA ALA A 367 -4.79 19.84 1.25
C ALA A 367 -5.06 20.94 0.18
N ASN A 368 -4.33 22.05 0.20
CA ASN A 368 -4.48 23.17 -0.74
C ASN A 368 -3.28 23.33 -1.68
N GLN A 369 -2.44 22.31 -1.84
CA GLN A 369 -1.24 22.37 -2.67
C GLN A 369 -1.12 21.12 -3.56
N PRO A 370 -0.55 21.26 -4.78
CA PRO A 370 -0.29 20.13 -5.64
C PRO A 370 0.80 19.23 -5.06
N ASN A 371 0.67 17.93 -5.26
CA ASN A 371 1.71 16.96 -4.95
C ASN A 371 2.81 17.00 -6.02
N ARG A 372 3.95 17.60 -5.69
CA ARG A 372 5.08 17.76 -6.61
C ARG A 372 5.70 16.43 -7.03
N HIS A 373 5.66 15.41 -6.19
CA HIS A 373 6.18 14.08 -6.52
C HIS A 373 5.30 13.42 -7.58
N LEU A 374 3.98 13.50 -7.42
CA LEU A 374 3.04 12.98 -8.39
C LEU A 374 3.11 13.74 -9.73
N LEU A 375 3.20 15.08 -9.71
CA LEU A 375 3.37 15.87 -10.95
C LEU A 375 4.58 15.43 -11.77
N LYS A 376 5.74 15.30 -11.10
CA LYS A 376 6.98 14.82 -11.74
C LYS A 376 6.85 13.39 -12.26
N ALA A 377 6.11 12.53 -11.57
CA ALA A 377 5.90 11.17 -12.03
C ALA A 377 4.98 11.12 -13.26
N LEU A 378 3.90 11.90 -13.25
CA LEU A 378 3.00 12.04 -14.40
C LEU A 378 3.74 12.56 -15.63
N GLU A 379 4.60 13.58 -15.50
CA GLU A 379 5.39 14.12 -16.61
C GLU A 379 6.30 13.08 -17.31
N ARG A 380 6.72 12.03 -16.59
CA ARG A 380 7.54 10.94 -17.15
C ARG A 380 6.73 9.88 -17.88
N VAL A 381 5.41 9.95 -17.85
CA VAL A 381 4.56 9.05 -18.63
C VAL A 381 4.71 9.43 -20.10
N ASN A 382 5.35 8.56 -20.89
CA ASN A 382 5.64 8.81 -22.31
C ASN A 382 4.43 8.55 -23.24
N ARG A 383 3.21 8.82 -22.76
CA ARG A 383 1.94 8.63 -23.47
C ARG A 383 0.97 9.73 -23.04
N PRO A 384 0.03 10.15 -23.91
CA PRO A 384 -0.99 11.11 -23.51
C PRO A 384 -1.84 10.57 -22.35
N LEU A 385 -2.34 11.44 -21.49
CA LEU A 385 -3.21 11.07 -20.37
C LEU A 385 -4.65 11.50 -20.64
N VAL A 386 -5.62 10.66 -20.27
CA VAL A 386 -7.04 11.01 -20.27
C VAL A 386 -7.57 10.85 -18.86
N PHE A 387 -8.14 11.92 -18.29
CA PHE A 387 -8.80 11.91 -17.01
C PHE A 387 -10.31 12.10 -17.22
N ASP A 388 -11.08 11.02 -17.09
CA ASP A 388 -12.54 11.03 -17.27
C ASP A 388 -13.28 11.17 -15.94
N ASP A 389 -14.51 11.69 -15.99
CA ASP A 389 -15.37 11.95 -14.82
C ASP A 389 -14.75 12.89 -13.75
N PHE A 390 -13.93 13.88 -14.16
CA PHE A 390 -13.26 14.86 -13.30
C PHE A 390 -14.26 15.86 -12.65
N TYR A 391 -15.07 15.42 -11.69
CA TYR A 391 -16.11 16.25 -11.06
C TYR A 391 -16.25 16.03 -9.55
N GLU A 392 -15.90 14.84 -9.03
CA GLU A 392 -16.18 14.47 -7.63
C GLU A 392 -14.92 14.04 -6.87
N ILE A 393 -13.72 14.54 -7.19
CA ILE A 393 -12.49 14.13 -6.48
C ILE A 393 -12.57 14.55 -5.01
N SER A 394 -12.62 13.56 -4.11
CA SER A 394 -12.71 13.81 -2.66
C SER A 394 -11.36 14.10 -2.01
N ASP A 395 -10.26 13.57 -2.57
CA ASP A 395 -8.88 13.86 -2.14
C ASP A 395 -8.44 15.25 -2.65
N PRO A 396 -8.28 16.24 -1.75
CA PRO A 396 -7.88 17.59 -2.14
C PRO A 396 -6.49 17.64 -2.76
N ALA A 397 -5.53 16.84 -2.27
CA ALA A 397 -4.17 16.84 -2.78
C ALA A 397 -4.14 16.31 -4.21
N LEU A 398 -4.87 15.24 -4.50
CA LEU A 398 -5.02 14.74 -5.87
C LEU A 398 -5.71 15.78 -6.77
N TYR A 399 -6.81 16.38 -6.30
CA TYR A 399 -7.54 17.41 -7.04
C TYR A 399 -6.64 18.58 -7.44
N TYR A 400 -5.89 19.16 -6.49
CA TYR A 400 -4.98 20.28 -6.78
C TYR A 400 -3.79 19.85 -7.65
N THR A 401 -3.31 18.62 -7.53
CA THR A 401 -2.26 18.08 -8.40
C THR A 401 -2.71 18.07 -9.85
N LEU A 402 -3.89 17.50 -10.15
CA LEU A 402 -4.42 17.41 -11.51
C LEU A 402 -4.83 18.79 -12.05
N LEU A 403 -5.25 19.71 -11.19
CA LEU A 403 -5.53 21.10 -11.56
C LEU A 403 -4.28 21.89 -11.96
N GLU A 404 -3.13 21.59 -11.36
CA GLU A 404 -1.85 22.25 -11.66
C GLU A 404 -1.06 21.58 -12.78
N LEU A 405 -1.51 20.41 -13.25
CA LEU A 405 -0.89 19.67 -14.36
C LEU A 405 -0.63 20.55 -15.60
N PRO A 406 -1.58 21.43 -16.05
CA PRO A 406 -1.36 22.32 -17.19
C PRO A 406 -0.27 23.37 -17.03
N LYS A 407 0.02 23.77 -15.79
CA LYS A 407 0.97 24.84 -15.47
C LYS A 407 2.38 24.31 -15.25
N GLN A 408 2.50 23.08 -14.76
CA GLN A 408 3.75 22.57 -14.23
C GLN A 408 4.35 21.45 -15.07
N THR A 409 3.66 20.99 -16.12
CA THR A 409 4.12 19.88 -16.96
C THR A 409 3.80 20.14 -18.43
N ASN A 410 4.55 19.49 -19.32
CA ASN A 410 4.26 19.45 -20.75
C ASN A 410 3.52 18.18 -21.18
N ILE A 411 2.99 17.38 -20.24
CA ILE A 411 2.36 16.12 -20.60
C ILE A 411 1.01 16.36 -21.29
N LYS A 412 0.85 15.79 -22.49
CA LYS A 412 -0.40 15.89 -23.25
C LYS A 412 -1.53 15.24 -22.45
N SER A 413 -2.53 16.03 -22.05
CA SER A 413 -3.60 15.60 -21.16
C SER A 413 -4.97 16.07 -21.63
N LEU A 414 -5.93 15.16 -21.69
CA LEU A 414 -7.35 15.42 -21.95
C LEU A 414 -8.14 15.23 -20.65
N ILE A 415 -8.89 16.25 -20.24
CA ILE A 415 -9.71 16.22 -19.03
C ILE A 415 -11.18 16.30 -19.44
N ILE A 416 -11.99 15.37 -18.93
CA ILE A 416 -13.42 15.29 -19.20
C ILE A 416 -14.19 15.52 -17.89
N SER A 417 -15.12 16.47 -17.91
CA SER A 417 -15.91 16.84 -16.72
C SER A 417 -17.37 17.18 -17.03
N ARG A 418 -18.22 17.20 -16.00
CA ARG A 418 -19.63 17.63 -16.10
C ARG A 418 -19.79 19.13 -16.28
N SER A 419 -18.87 19.91 -15.75
CA SER A 419 -18.88 21.38 -15.80
C SER A 419 -17.47 21.92 -15.87
N LEU A 420 -17.29 23.12 -16.42
CA LEU A 420 -16.05 23.85 -16.24
C LEU A 420 -15.96 24.28 -14.77
N ASP A 421 -15.02 23.73 -14.03
CA ASP A 421 -14.79 24.14 -12.64
C ASP A 421 -14.30 25.60 -12.62
N ARG A 422 -14.78 26.38 -11.65
CA ARG A 422 -14.48 27.83 -11.55
C ARG A 422 -12.99 28.10 -11.40
N ASN A 423 -12.23 27.15 -10.86
CA ASN A 423 -10.78 27.24 -10.73
C ASN A 423 -10.07 27.08 -12.08
N TRP A 424 -10.73 26.45 -13.07
CA TRP A 424 -10.23 26.33 -14.44
C TRP A 424 -10.57 27.54 -15.31
N ALA A 425 -11.57 28.33 -14.96
CA ALA A 425 -11.87 29.58 -15.65
C ALA A 425 -10.76 30.67 -15.52
N ARG A 426 -9.65 30.37 -14.83
CA ARG A 426 -8.50 31.27 -14.59
C ARG A 426 -7.30 30.99 -15.51
N PHE A 427 -7.38 30.08 -16.48
CA PHE A 427 -6.28 29.79 -17.40
C PHE A 427 -6.30 30.74 -18.60
N ASP A 428 -5.35 31.68 -18.67
CA ASP A 428 -5.27 32.73 -19.71
C ASP A 428 -4.43 32.35 -20.95
N SER A 429 -3.79 31.17 -20.99
CA SER A 429 -3.08 30.72 -22.20
C SER A 429 -2.83 29.21 -22.22
N GLY A 430 -3.17 28.55 -23.34
CA GLY A 430 -2.73 27.17 -23.65
C GLY A 430 -3.67 26.01 -23.33
N VAL A 431 -4.87 26.26 -22.78
CA VAL A 431 -5.89 25.22 -22.55
C VAL A 431 -7.03 25.39 -23.54
N TYR A 432 -7.22 24.40 -24.43
CA TYR A 432 -8.38 24.40 -25.34
C TYR A 432 -9.60 23.86 -24.60
N HIS A 433 -10.72 24.59 -24.63
CA HIS A 433 -11.97 24.17 -23.99
C HIS A 433 -13.07 23.94 -25.04
N ARG A 434 -13.71 22.77 -24.97
CA ARG A 434 -14.91 22.44 -25.73
C ARG A 434 -16.04 22.03 -24.78
N GLU A 435 -17.16 22.75 -24.83
CA GLU A 435 -18.38 22.39 -24.12
C GLU A 435 -19.34 21.65 -25.08
N LEU A 436 -19.72 20.42 -24.73
CA LEU A 436 -20.77 19.69 -25.44
C LEU A 436 -22.15 20.21 -25.05
N ARG A 437 -22.87 20.70 -26.06
CA ARG A 437 -24.26 21.15 -25.99
C ARG A 437 -25.19 20.14 -26.65
N GLU A 438 -26.49 20.39 -26.60
CA GLU A 438 -27.51 19.66 -27.34
C GLU A 438 -27.11 19.47 -28.81
N LEU A 439 -27.54 18.35 -29.39
CA LEU A 439 -27.34 18.08 -30.82
C LEU A 439 -28.29 18.95 -31.63
N GLU A 440 -27.80 19.42 -32.77
CA GLU A 440 -28.67 19.99 -33.81
C GLU A 440 -29.52 18.90 -34.45
N ARG A 441 -30.66 19.24 -35.03
CA ARG A 441 -31.65 18.27 -35.53
C ARG A 441 -31.05 17.19 -36.46
N PRO A 442 -30.25 17.51 -37.49
CA PRO A 442 -29.69 16.48 -38.38
C PRO A 442 -28.74 15.52 -37.67
N ASP A 443 -27.95 16.05 -36.75
CA ASP A 443 -27.01 15.31 -35.92
C ASP A 443 -27.72 14.44 -34.89
N PHE A 444 -28.78 14.96 -34.28
CA PHE A 444 -29.66 14.23 -33.37
C PHE A 444 -30.31 13.04 -34.06
N ASP A 445 -30.89 13.23 -35.25
CA ASP A 445 -31.53 12.15 -36.00
C ASP A 445 -30.54 11.05 -36.37
N THR A 446 -29.35 11.46 -36.80
CA THR A 446 -28.26 10.53 -37.12
C THR A 446 -27.85 9.75 -35.87
N CYS A 447 -27.69 10.43 -34.73
CA CYS A 447 -27.37 9.83 -33.44
C CYS A 447 -28.45 8.81 -33.01
N MET A 448 -29.72 9.21 -33.10
CA MET A 448 -30.87 8.38 -32.72
C MET A 448 -30.99 7.13 -33.59
N ARG A 449 -30.79 7.25 -34.91
CA ARG A 449 -30.78 6.10 -35.82
C ARG A 449 -29.63 5.14 -35.50
N ALA A 450 -28.42 5.65 -35.33
CA ALA A 450 -27.26 4.83 -34.98
C ALA A 450 -27.43 4.11 -33.64
N MET A 451 -28.02 4.78 -32.64
CA MET A 451 -28.36 4.16 -31.36
C MET A 451 -29.44 3.09 -31.50
N ALA A 452 -30.46 3.33 -32.34
CA ALA A 452 -31.55 2.39 -32.57
C ALA A 452 -31.12 1.12 -33.31
N GLU A 453 -30.15 1.18 -34.21
CA GLU A 453 -29.63 -0.02 -34.93
C GLU A 453 -29.17 -1.15 -33.98
N LYS A 454 -28.74 -0.80 -32.77
CA LYS A 454 -28.31 -1.77 -31.74
C LYS A 454 -29.42 -2.18 -30.78
N MET A 455 -30.63 -1.64 -30.93
CA MET A 455 -31.82 -2.02 -30.17
C MET A 455 -32.58 -3.11 -30.93
N PRO A 456 -32.80 -4.31 -30.37
CA PRO A 456 -33.53 -5.38 -31.06
C PRO A 456 -34.91 -4.97 -31.57
N ALA A 457 -35.60 -4.07 -30.86
CA ALA A 457 -36.88 -3.53 -31.28
C ALA A 457 -36.84 -2.75 -32.61
N TYR A 458 -35.66 -2.24 -32.99
CA TYR A 458 -35.41 -1.49 -34.22
C TYR A 458 -34.45 -2.21 -35.19
N ALA A 459 -34.05 -3.46 -34.89
CA ALA A 459 -33.06 -4.20 -35.67
C ALA A 459 -33.49 -4.42 -37.13
N ASP A 460 -34.78 -4.71 -37.35
CA ASP A 460 -35.34 -4.95 -38.69
C ASP A 460 -36.10 -3.73 -39.26
N LYS A 461 -36.36 -2.71 -38.42
CA LYS A 461 -37.12 -1.51 -38.78
C LYS A 461 -36.53 -0.30 -38.06
N PRO A 462 -35.82 0.60 -38.76
CA PRO A 462 -35.27 1.80 -38.14
C PRO A 462 -36.40 2.72 -37.63
N PRO A 463 -36.10 3.65 -36.71
CA PRO A 463 -37.08 4.60 -36.20
C PRO A 463 -37.76 5.37 -37.34
N THR A 464 -39.08 5.44 -37.27
CA THR A 464 -39.90 6.22 -38.21
C THR A 464 -39.63 7.72 -38.06
N PRO A 465 -39.85 8.54 -39.10
CA PRO A 465 -39.74 9.99 -39.00
C PRO A 465 -40.57 10.56 -37.83
N GLN A 466 -41.80 10.08 -37.66
CA GLN A 466 -42.68 10.49 -36.57
C GLN A 466 -42.10 10.20 -35.18
N GLN A 467 -41.48 9.03 -34.99
CA GLN A 467 -40.81 8.71 -33.71
C GLN A 467 -39.62 9.64 -33.46
N LEU A 468 -38.87 10.02 -34.50
CA LEU A 468 -37.77 10.97 -34.38
C LEU A 468 -38.26 12.40 -34.12
N ASP A 469 -39.38 12.83 -34.71
CA ASP A 469 -40.05 14.10 -34.41
C ASP A 469 -40.42 14.16 -32.92
N ILE A 470 -41.09 13.15 -32.39
CA ILE A 470 -41.43 13.06 -30.96
C ILE A 470 -40.18 13.12 -30.08
N CYS A 471 -39.13 12.38 -30.43
CA CYS A 471 -37.87 12.37 -29.67
C CYS A 471 -37.22 13.76 -29.60
N TRP A 472 -37.35 14.56 -30.66
CA TRP A 472 -36.80 15.91 -30.73
C TRP A 472 -37.66 16.94 -30.03
N GLU A 473 -38.97 16.91 -30.25
CA GLU A 473 -39.90 17.84 -29.60
C GLU A 473 -39.82 17.75 -28.07
N LEU A 474 -39.74 16.53 -27.54
CA LEU A 474 -39.63 16.29 -26.10
C LEU A 474 -38.19 16.38 -25.58
N GLY A 475 -37.22 15.89 -26.36
CA GLY A 475 -35.83 15.75 -25.92
C GLY A 475 -34.92 16.94 -26.21
N GLY A 476 -35.30 17.83 -27.13
CA GLY A 476 -34.58 19.07 -27.44
C GLY A 476 -33.13 18.86 -27.86
N GLY A 477 -32.79 17.76 -28.56
CA GLY A 477 -31.41 17.45 -28.93
C GLY A 477 -30.57 16.78 -27.83
N TYR A 478 -31.15 16.43 -26.68
CA TYR A 478 -30.46 15.74 -25.59
C TYR A 478 -30.31 14.22 -25.88
N PRO A 479 -29.08 13.69 -26.07
CA PRO A 479 -28.89 12.32 -26.56
C PRO A 479 -29.44 11.23 -25.65
N LEU A 480 -29.16 11.27 -24.34
CA LEU A 480 -29.66 10.28 -23.39
C LEU A 480 -31.20 10.29 -23.31
N GLY A 481 -31.80 11.49 -23.34
CA GLY A 481 -33.25 11.64 -23.34
C GLY A 481 -33.90 11.05 -24.59
N GLY A 482 -33.32 11.32 -25.78
CA GLY A 482 -33.75 10.72 -27.03
C GLY A 482 -33.66 9.19 -27.02
N LEU A 483 -32.57 8.63 -26.49
CA LEU A 483 -32.41 7.18 -26.36
C LEU A 483 -33.50 6.54 -25.49
N LEU A 484 -33.78 7.13 -24.32
CA LEU A 484 -34.82 6.63 -23.41
C LEU A 484 -36.23 6.76 -24.03
N LEU A 485 -36.48 7.84 -24.78
CA LEU A 485 -37.72 8.04 -25.53
C LEU A 485 -37.90 7.00 -26.64
N LEU A 486 -36.85 6.72 -27.41
CA LEU A 486 -36.90 5.67 -28.42
C LEU A 486 -37.27 4.32 -27.81
N GLY A 487 -36.75 3.99 -26.62
CA GLY A 487 -37.15 2.80 -25.87
C GLY A 487 -38.63 2.79 -25.53
N LEU A 488 -39.14 3.88 -24.95
CA LEU A 488 -40.56 4.04 -24.62
C LEU A 488 -41.49 3.91 -25.84
N LEU A 489 -41.09 4.46 -26.99
CA LEU A 489 -41.88 4.42 -28.23
C LEU A 489 -41.98 3.01 -28.84
N THR A 490 -41.28 2.02 -28.30
CA THR A 490 -41.45 0.61 -28.67
C THR A 490 -42.58 -0.09 -27.91
N GLU A 491 -43.11 0.55 -26.86
CA GLU A 491 -44.19 -0.02 -26.05
C GLU A 491 -45.56 0.18 -26.75
N PRO A 492 -46.33 -0.90 -27.00
CA PRO A 492 -47.51 -0.87 -27.87
C PRO A 492 -48.66 0.04 -27.40
N ASP A 493 -48.66 0.47 -26.13
CA ASP A 493 -49.71 1.32 -25.52
C ASP A 493 -49.14 2.63 -24.93
N PHE A 494 -47.96 3.06 -25.40
CA PHE A 494 -47.35 4.29 -24.93
C PHE A 494 -47.85 5.51 -25.73
N ASP A 495 -48.56 6.41 -25.05
CA ASP A 495 -48.93 7.73 -25.57
C ASP A 495 -47.90 8.79 -25.11
N PRO A 496 -47.14 9.41 -26.04
CA PRO A 496 -46.17 10.46 -25.74
C PRO A 496 -46.77 11.65 -24.98
N GLY A 497 -48.05 11.95 -25.19
CA GLY A 497 -48.76 13.02 -24.49
C GLY A 497 -48.86 12.83 -22.98
N HIS A 498 -48.60 11.62 -22.45
CA HIS A 498 -48.48 11.40 -21.02
C HIS A 498 -47.25 12.06 -20.40
N ILE A 499 -46.15 12.23 -21.15
CA ILE A 499 -44.94 12.88 -20.63
C ILE A 499 -45.20 14.38 -20.36
N GLU A 500 -45.98 15.02 -21.24
CA GLU A 500 -46.37 16.43 -21.07
C GLU A 500 -47.34 16.64 -19.91
N LYS A 501 -48.17 15.65 -19.60
CA LYS A 501 -49.18 15.68 -18.52
C LYS A 501 -48.62 15.36 -17.12
N LEU A 502 -47.38 14.88 -17.01
CA LEU A 502 -46.69 14.67 -15.72
C LEU A 502 -46.27 16.04 -15.17
N ASP A 503 -47.20 16.73 -14.50
CA ASP A 503 -46.92 17.97 -13.78
C ASP A 503 -46.03 17.70 -12.57
N LEU A 504 -44.80 18.22 -12.64
CA LEU A 504 -43.82 18.13 -11.56
C LEU A 504 -43.19 19.52 -11.38
N ALA A 505 -43.88 20.42 -10.66
CA ALA A 505 -43.29 21.55 -9.93
C ALA A 505 -42.19 22.41 -10.62
N GLY A 506 -42.31 22.72 -11.93
CA GLY A 506 -41.77 23.95 -12.52
C GLY A 506 -40.24 24.12 -12.69
N ASP A 507 -39.42 23.06 -12.65
CA ASP A 507 -37.97 23.14 -12.97
C ASP A 507 -37.68 22.58 -14.40
N PRO A 508 -37.22 23.41 -15.36
CA PRO A 508 -36.91 22.98 -16.73
C PRO A 508 -35.57 22.21 -16.87
N SER A 509 -34.94 21.78 -15.77
CA SER A 509 -33.63 21.11 -15.82
C SER A 509 -33.64 19.75 -16.54
N ARG A 510 -32.51 19.35 -17.16
CA ARG A 510 -32.39 18.05 -17.86
C ARG A 510 -32.62 16.85 -16.93
N SER A 511 -32.22 16.95 -15.67
CA SER A 511 -32.50 15.93 -14.65
C SER A 511 -34.00 15.75 -14.44
N HIS A 512 -34.76 16.85 -14.49
CA HIS A 512 -36.22 16.82 -14.42
C HIS A 512 -36.85 16.09 -15.61
N PHE A 513 -36.36 16.37 -16.82
CA PHE A 513 -36.81 15.67 -18.02
C PHE A 513 -36.53 14.17 -17.96
N VAL A 514 -35.31 13.75 -17.60
CA VAL A 514 -34.98 12.32 -17.41
C VAL A 514 -35.84 11.70 -16.31
N ASN A 515 -36.09 12.41 -15.21
CA ASN A 515 -36.96 11.96 -14.12
C ASN A 515 -38.39 11.66 -14.62
N ARG A 516 -38.96 12.51 -15.51
CA ARG A 516 -40.27 12.25 -16.15
C ARG A 516 -40.26 11.01 -17.04
N LEU A 517 -39.18 10.79 -17.79
CA LEU A 517 -39.03 9.60 -18.62
C LEU A 517 -38.95 8.34 -17.77
N LEU A 518 -38.16 8.36 -16.69
CA LEU A 518 -38.06 7.24 -15.75
C LEU A 518 -39.41 6.94 -15.10
N ASP A 519 -40.15 7.97 -14.68
CA ASP A 519 -41.51 7.84 -14.18
C ASP A 519 -42.40 7.08 -15.17
N ALA A 520 -42.37 7.46 -16.44
CA ALA A 520 -43.15 6.79 -17.48
C ALA A 520 -42.71 5.33 -17.68
N ILE A 521 -41.39 5.08 -17.75
CA ILE A 521 -40.80 3.74 -17.94
C ILE A 521 -41.16 2.81 -16.77
N LEU A 522 -41.07 3.30 -15.53
CA LEU A 522 -41.30 2.53 -14.32
C LEU A 522 -42.79 2.36 -14.01
N LYS A 523 -43.64 3.37 -14.24
CA LYS A 523 -45.10 3.25 -14.06
C LYS A 523 -45.73 2.26 -15.04
N LYS A 524 -45.27 2.25 -16.29
CA LYS A 524 -45.72 1.29 -17.31
C LYS A 524 -45.04 -0.07 -17.19
N GLY A 525 -43.92 -0.16 -16.48
CA GLY A 525 -43.24 -1.41 -16.21
C GLY A 525 -44.00 -2.33 -15.26
N SER A 526 -43.74 -3.63 -15.39
CA SER A 526 -44.14 -4.65 -14.42
C SER A 526 -43.47 -4.41 -13.07
N GLU A 527 -44.03 -5.01 -12.01
CA GLU A 527 -43.42 -4.98 -10.69
C GLU A 527 -42.01 -5.59 -10.68
N ALA A 528 -41.80 -6.65 -11.45
CA ALA A 528 -40.50 -7.29 -11.62
C ALA A 528 -39.46 -6.33 -12.23
N GLU A 529 -39.84 -5.56 -13.25
CA GLU A 529 -38.95 -4.57 -13.86
C GLU A 529 -38.60 -3.43 -12.92
N ARG A 530 -39.57 -2.92 -12.14
CA ARG A 530 -39.31 -1.86 -11.16
C ARG A 530 -38.34 -2.32 -10.07
N ASN A 531 -38.58 -3.51 -9.51
CA ASN A 531 -37.73 -4.06 -8.45
C ASN A 531 -36.32 -4.33 -8.98
N LEU A 532 -36.19 -4.96 -10.14
CA LEU A 532 -34.89 -5.25 -10.73
C LEU A 532 -34.13 -3.98 -11.14
N ALA A 533 -34.81 -2.97 -11.69
CA ALA A 533 -34.18 -1.69 -12.01
C ALA A 533 -33.63 -0.99 -10.76
N ARG A 534 -34.38 -1.02 -9.64
CA ARG A 534 -33.94 -0.49 -8.34
C ARG A 534 -32.70 -1.22 -7.82
N GLU A 535 -32.68 -2.55 -7.92
CA GLU A 535 -31.59 -3.37 -7.40
C GLU A 535 -30.31 -3.26 -8.24
N ILE A 536 -30.42 -3.24 -9.57
CA ILE A 536 -29.29 -3.00 -10.47
C ILE A 536 -28.76 -1.57 -10.30
N ALA A 537 -29.64 -0.59 -9.98
CA ALA A 537 -29.23 0.77 -9.68
C ALA A 537 -28.35 0.90 -8.43
N VAL A 538 -28.15 -0.16 -7.64
CA VAL A 538 -27.16 -0.11 -6.57
C VAL A 538 -25.73 -0.17 -7.10
N PHE A 539 -25.48 -0.86 -8.22
CA PHE A 539 -24.13 -1.05 -8.72
C PHE A 539 -23.57 0.26 -9.30
N ALA A 540 -22.45 0.72 -8.73
CA ALA A 540 -21.80 1.96 -9.14
C ALA A 540 -21.15 1.83 -10.53
N GLU A 541 -20.77 0.60 -10.89
CA GLU A 541 -20.10 0.28 -12.14
C GLU A 541 -20.80 -0.82 -12.91
N PRO A 542 -20.55 -0.93 -14.22
CA PRO A 542 -20.92 -2.11 -14.96
C PRO A 542 -20.21 -3.34 -14.41
N VAL A 543 -20.98 -4.41 -14.23
CA VAL A 543 -20.54 -5.70 -13.66
C VAL A 543 -20.98 -6.84 -14.58
N PRO A 544 -20.33 -8.02 -14.57
CA PRO A 544 -20.78 -9.13 -15.41
C PRO A 544 -22.19 -9.55 -14.99
N GLU A 545 -22.98 -10.09 -15.92
CA GLU A 545 -24.35 -10.53 -15.64
C GLU A 545 -24.42 -11.47 -14.42
N ALA A 546 -23.40 -12.31 -14.23
CA ALA A 546 -23.29 -13.23 -13.11
C ALA A 546 -23.33 -12.52 -11.73
N ALA A 547 -22.90 -11.25 -11.65
CA ALA A 547 -22.98 -10.45 -10.43
C ALA A 547 -24.44 -10.18 -9.99
N PHE A 548 -25.39 -10.22 -10.93
CA PHE A 548 -26.80 -10.02 -10.64
C PHE A 548 -27.52 -11.28 -10.16
N ALA A 549 -26.90 -12.45 -10.28
CA ALA A 549 -27.53 -13.73 -9.95
C ALA A 549 -27.99 -13.84 -8.49
N GLY A 550 -27.40 -13.05 -7.58
CA GLY A 550 -27.77 -13.00 -6.17
C GLY A 550 -28.78 -11.92 -5.80
N LEU A 551 -29.31 -11.15 -6.77
CA LEU A 551 -30.28 -10.10 -6.49
C LEU A 551 -31.68 -10.67 -6.20
N PRO A 552 -32.43 -10.15 -5.21
CA PRO A 552 -33.77 -10.64 -4.88
C PRO A 552 -34.77 -10.63 -6.06
N ALA A 553 -34.72 -9.61 -6.91
CA ALA A 553 -35.58 -9.48 -8.08
C ALA A 553 -35.02 -10.20 -9.33
N TRP A 554 -33.87 -10.88 -9.22
CA TRP A 554 -33.30 -11.65 -10.33
C TRP A 554 -34.10 -12.93 -10.58
N ASN A 555 -34.63 -13.06 -11.80
CA ASN A 555 -35.38 -14.24 -12.22
C ASN A 555 -34.58 -15.04 -13.27
N PRO A 556 -34.47 -16.38 -13.14
CA PRO A 556 -33.84 -17.26 -14.13
C PRO A 556 -34.31 -17.08 -15.58
N ASP A 557 -35.58 -16.68 -15.81
CA ASP A 557 -36.11 -16.42 -17.16
C ASP A 557 -35.59 -15.11 -17.80
N ARG A 558 -34.98 -14.24 -16.99
CA ARG A 558 -34.37 -12.96 -17.37
C ARG A 558 -35.30 -12.02 -18.14
N ILE A 559 -36.62 -12.20 -18.08
CA ILE A 559 -37.57 -11.42 -18.88
C ILE A 559 -37.49 -9.93 -18.51
N ALA A 560 -37.49 -9.62 -17.21
CA ALA A 560 -37.36 -8.24 -16.73
C ALA A 560 -36.00 -7.63 -17.10
N PHE A 561 -34.92 -8.40 -16.96
CA PHE A 561 -33.57 -7.95 -17.32
C PHE A 561 -33.46 -7.59 -18.80
N TYR A 562 -33.90 -8.50 -19.68
CA TYR A 562 -33.90 -8.27 -21.13
C TYR A 562 -34.86 -7.15 -21.54
N SER A 563 -35.97 -6.95 -20.83
CA SER A 563 -36.85 -5.80 -21.10
C SER A 563 -36.15 -4.47 -20.75
N LEU A 564 -35.56 -4.37 -19.57
CA LEU A 564 -34.81 -3.19 -19.11
C LEU A 564 -33.61 -2.88 -20.01
N TRP A 565 -32.92 -3.91 -20.49
CA TRP A 565 -31.78 -3.78 -21.40
C TRP A 565 -32.19 -3.54 -22.85
N HIS A 566 -32.91 -4.48 -23.48
CA HIS A 566 -33.14 -4.49 -24.93
C HIS A 566 -34.30 -3.59 -25.40
N ARG A 567 -35.36 -3.44 -24.60
CA ARG A 567 -36.52 -2.61 -24.99
C ARG A 567 -36.39 -1.19 -24.46
N LYS A 568 -36.11 -1.07 -23.15
CA LYS A 568 -36.17 0.22 -22.43
C LYS A 568 -34.85 0.99 -22.43
N GLY A 569 -33.73 0.34 -22.76
CA GLY A 569 -32.42 0.98 -22.84
C GLY A 569 -31.91 1.56 -21.50
N LEU A 570 -32.46 1.11 -20.38
CA LEU A 570 -32.04 1.54 -19.04
C LEU A 570 -30.70 0.93 -18.64
N ILE A 571 -30.44 -0.29 -19.12
CA ILE A 571 -29.18 -1.00 -18.94
C ILE A 571 -28.41 -0.93 -20.26
N PHE A 572 -27.12 -0.68 -20.19
CA PHE A 572 -26.20 -0.77 -21.31
C PHE A 572 -25.24 -1.95 -21.14
N ARG A 573 -24.73 -2.49 -22.25
CA ARG A 573 -23.76 -3.59 -22.26
C ARG A 573 -22.40 -3.09 -22.78
N ARG A 574 -21.31 -3.49 -22.14
CA ARG A 574 -19.92 -3.25 -22.60
C ARG A 574 -19.51 -4.26 -23.68
N GLN A 575 -18.70 -3.81 -24.65
CA GLN A 575 -18.45 -4.57 -25.89
C GLN A 575 -17.61 -5.84 -25.69
N ASP A 576 -16.72 -5.87 -24.67
CA ASP A 576 -15.67 -6.90 -24.59
C ASP A 576 -15.97 -8.07 -23.65
N ASP A 577 -16.95 -8.00 -22.74
CA ASP A 577 -16.88 -8.90 -21.57
C ASP A 577 -18.21 -9.33 -20.89
N GLN A 578 -19.38 -9.12 -21.51
CA GLN A 578 -20.69 -9.40 -20.86
C GLN A 578 -20.95 -8.57 -19.58
N TYR A 579 -20.39 -7.36 -19.49
CA TYR A 579 -20.62 -6.44 -18.36
C TYR A 579 -21.78 -5.50 -18.67
N PHE A 580 -22.62 -5.28 -17.67
CA PHE A 580 -23.86 -4.53 -17.75
C PHE A 580 -23.89 -3.46 -16.69
N GLY A 581 -24.33 -2.26 -17.05
CA GLY A 581 -24.46 -1.17 -16.10
C GLY A 581 -25.56 -0.20 -16.48
N MET A 582 -25.75 0.79 -15.61
CA MET A 582 -26.77 1.82 -15.75
C MET A 582 -26.11 3.20 -15.75
N HIS A 583 -26.61 4.12 -16.56
CA HIS A 583 -26.07 5.49 -16.61
C HIS A 583 -26.20 6.16 -15.23
N ALA A 584 -25.16 6.87 -14.77
CA ALA A 584 -25.10 7.41 -13.40
C ALA A 584 -26.29 8.31 -13.03
N LEU A 585 -26.77 9.15 -13.96
CA LEU A 585 -27.98 9.98 -13.77
C LEU A 585 -29.25 9.14 -13.64
N VAL A 586 -29.36 8.05 -14.43
CA VAL A 586 -30.53 7.16 -14.37
C VAL A 586 -30.55 6.44 -13.03
N ARG A 587 -29.38 5.94 -12.62
CA ARG A 587 -29.17 5.28 -11.33
C ARG A 587 -29.58 6.16 -10.14
N SER A 588 -29.06 7.39 -10.07
CA SER A 588 -29.33 8.29 -8.96
C SER A 588 -30.80 8.68 -8.87
N LEU A 589 -31.47 8.89 -10.02
CA LEU A 589 -32.90 9.18 -10.06
C LEU A 589 -33.75 7.96 -9.66
N ILE A 590 -33.40 6.74 -10.11
CA ILE A 590 -34.11 5.51 -9.72
C ILE A 590 -34.05 5.30 -8.21
N LEU A 591 -32.87 5.40 -7.60
CA LEU A 591 -32.72 5.25 -6.15
C LEU A 591 -33.47 6.35 -5.38
N LYS A 592 -33.49 7.58 -5.91
CA LYS A 592 -34.26 8.69 -5.32
C LYS A 592 -35.77 8.45 -5.38
N GLN A 593 -36.27 7.88 -6.46
CA GLN A 593 -37.70 7.64 -6.68
C GLN A 593 -38.22 6.39 -5.95
N LEU A 594 -37.51 5.27 -6.08
CA LEU A 594 -37.95 3.95 -5.60
C LEU A 594 -37.40 3.59 -4.22
N GLY A 595 -36.53 4.43 -3.66
CA GLY A 595 -35.82 4.18 -2.42
C GLY A 595 -34.62 3.25 -2.59
N ASP A 596 -33.84 3.13 -1.51
CA ASP A 596 -32.66 2.26 -1.47
C ASP A 596 -33.04 0.76 -1.46
N ALA A 597 -32.07 -0.10 -1.79
CA ALA A 597 -32.24 -1.56 -1.83
C ALA A 597 -31.14 -2.28 -1.02
N PRO A 598 -31.29 -2.40 0.31
CA PRO A 598 -30.24 -2.91 1.21
C PRO A 598 -29.73 -4.31 0.86
N GLU A 599 -30.63 -5.23 0.51
CA GLU A 599 -30.27 -6.61 0.15
C GLU A 599 -29.46 -6.67 -1.16
N ALA A 600 -29.81 -5.83 -2.13
CA ALA A 600 -29.05 -5.67 -3.36
C ALA A 600 -27.67 -5.03 -3.10
N ARG A 601 -27.57 -4.12 -2.13
CA ARG A 601 -26.25 -3.61 -1.71
C ARG A 601 -25.40 -4.70 -1.08
N ALA A 602 -25.95 -5.52 -0.19
CA ALA A 602 -25.21 -6.65 0.35
C ALA A 602 -24.75 -7.63 -0.75
N CYS A 603 -25.55 -7.82 -1.81
CA CYS A 603 -25.17 -8.62 -2.98
C CYS A 603 -24.01 -7.98 -3.76
N ALA A 604 -24.10 -6.67 -4.04
CA ALA A 604 -23.03 -5.93 -4.70
C ALA A 604 -21.73 -5.98 -3.86
N GLY A 605 -21.84 -5.83 -2.55
CA GLY A 605 -20.74 -5.97 -1.60
C GLY A 605 -19.99 -7.30 -1.76
N ARG A 606 -20.73 -8.41 -1.73
CA ARG A 606 -20.15 -9.77 -1.88
C ARG A 606 -19.47 -9.96 -3.23
N TYR A 607 -20.05 -9.40 -4.28
CA TYR A 607 -19.45 -9.44 -5.60
C TYR A 607 -18.10 -8.71 -5.60
N TYR A 608 -18.03 -7.48 -5.10
CA TYR A 608 -16.77 -6.73 -5.05
C TYR A 608 -15.74 -7.40 -4.12
N GLU A 609 -16.16 -8.01 -3.00
CA GLU A 609 -15.27 -8.83 -2.17
C GLU A 609 -14.70 -10.01 -2.95
N SER A 610 -15.49 -10.68 -3.79
CA SER A 610 -14.99 -11.84 -4.55
C SER A 610 -13.85 -11.47 -5.52
N LEU A 611 -13.82 -10.23 -6.02
CA LEU A 611 -12.78 -9.72 -6.91
C LEU A 611 -11.42 -9.57 -6.21
N THR A 612 -11.39 -9.56 -4.87
CA THR A 612 -10.16 -9.39 -4.07
C THR A 612 -9.24 -10.61 -4.13
N SER A 613 -9.77 -11.77 -4.54
CA SER A 613 -9.04 -13.03 -4.63
C SER A 613 -8.10 -13.14 -5.84
N GLN A 614 -8.19 -12.23 -6.83
CA GLN A 614 -7.48 -12.40 -8.11
C GLN A 614 -6.41 -11.36 -8.48
N LEU A 615 -6.32 -10.15 -7.90
CA LEU A 615 -5.36 -9.13 -8.39
C LEU A 615 -4.78 -8.23 -7.28
N GLU A 616 -3.46 -8.28 -7.07
CA GLU A 616 -2.72 -7.57 -5.99
C GLU A 616 -2.76 -6.01 -6.03
N VAL A 617 -3.25 -5.40 -7.12
CA VAL A 617 -3.38 -3.92 -7.24
C VAL A 617 -4.83 -3.44 -7.10
N GLU A 618 -5.81 -4.34 -7.24
CA GLU A 618 -7.24 -4.01 -7.32
C GLU A 618 -7.99 -4.30 -6.01
N GLN A 619 -7.34 -4.97 -5.06
CA GLN A 619 -7.88 -5.29 -3.74
C GLN A 619 -8.37 -4.06 -2.98
N VAL A 620 -7.66 -2.94 -3.04
CA VAL A 620 -8.05 -1.72 -2.30
C VAL A 620 -9.35 -1.12 -2.83
N VAL A 621 -9.45 -0.98 -4.15
CA VAL A 621 -10.64 -0.43 -4.82
C VAL A 621 -11.82 -1.38 -4.68
N ALA A 622 -11.58 -2.69 -4.80
CA ALA A 622 -12.60 -3.73 -4.63
C ALA A 622 -13.13 -3.80 -3.18
N LEU A 623 -12.26 -3.73 -2.17
CA LEU A 623 -12.65 -3.70 -0.76
C LEU A 623 -13.36 -2.39 -0.38
N GLN A 624 -12.91 -1.25 -0.92
CA GLN A 624 -13.58 0.03 -0.72
C GLN A 624 -15.00 0.01 -1.29
N LYS A 625 -15.15 -0.48 -2.54
CA LYS A 625 -16.46 -0.66 -3.18
C LYS A 625 -17.33 -1.63 -2.40
N ALA A 626 -16.79 -2.78 -1.98
CA ALA A 626 -17.51 -3.74 -1.17
C ALA A 626 -18.12 -3.09 0.09
N TRP A 627 -17.32 -2.35 0.84
CA TRP A 627 -17.74 -1.74 2.09
C TRP A 627 -18.75 -0.59 1.92
N GLU A 628 -18.63 0.22 0.87
CA GLU A 628 -19.65 1.24 0.50
C GLU A 628 -21.03 0.62 0.27
N HIS A 629 -21.06 -0.61 -0.23
CA HIS A 629 -22.28 -1.37 -0.43
C HIS A 629 -22.77 -2.04 0.87
N TYR A 630 -21.91 -2.36 1.83
CA TYR A 630 -22.34 -3.04 3.06
C TYR A 630 -22.97 -2.14 4.13
N ASN A 631 -22.59 -0.85 4.24
CA ASN A 631 -22.97 -0.13 5.46
C ASN A 631 -23.25 1.38 5.39
N LEU A 632 -23.32 2.01 4.21
CA LEU A 632 -23.47 3.47 4.19
C LEU A 632 -24.69 3.98 3.44
N SER A 633 -25.56 4.62 4.22
CA SER A 633 -26.83 5.18 3.75
C SER A 633 -26.69 6.62 3.24
N THR A 634 -25.59 7.31 3.56
CA THR A 634 -25.37 8.71 3.17
C THR A 634 -24.02 8.97 2.48
N ASP A 635 -23.96 10.04 1.68
CA ASP A 635 -22.72 10.50 1.02
C ASP A 635 -21.64 10.95 2.02
N ALA A 636 -22.04 11.46 3.19
CA ALA A 636 -21.13 11.91 4.23
C ALA A 636 -20.38 10.73 4.90
N GLU A 637 -21.08 9.61 5.11
CA GLU A 637 -20.46 8.40 5.62
C GLU A 637 -19.47 7.81 4.61
N ARG A 638 -19.78 7.90 3.30
CA ARG A 638 -18.93 7.36 2.21
C ARG A 638 -17.64 8.15 2.07
N ASP A 639 -17.73 9.47 2.18
CA ASP A 639 -16.57 10.36 2.21
C ASP A 639 -15.73 10.15 3.48
N ALA A 640 -16.35 9.98 4.65
CA ALA A 640 -15.64 9.74 5.90
C ALA A 640 -14.84 8.44 5.85
N PHE A 641 -15.42 7.37 5.29
CA PHE A 641 -14.73 6.11 5.12
C PHE A 641 -13.63 6.15 4.05
N SER A 642 -13.87 6.80 2.92
CA SER A 642 -12.85 6.93 1.88
C SER A 642 -11.60 7.65 2.41
N ARG A 643 -11.78 8.73 3.19
CA ARG A 643 -10.67 9.42 3.90
C ARG A 643 -10.04 8.54 4.99
N ARG A 644 -10.83 7.69 5.66
CA ARG A 644 -10.36 6.77 6.70
C ARG A 644 -9.52 5.63 6.11
N MET A 645 -9.93 5.09 4.96
CA MET A 645 -9.17 4.12 4.17
C MET A 645 -7.89 4.74 3.61
N GLU A 646 -7.94 5.98 3.13
CA GLU A 646 -6.76 6.74 2.75
C GLU A 646 -5.73 6.87 3.90
N GLY A 647 -6.18 7.13 5.13
CA GLY A 647 -5.33 7.11 6.33
C GLY A 647 -4.75 5.73 6.67
N ILE A 648 -5.52 4.65 6.43
CA ILE A 648 -5.07 3.26 6.64
C ILE A 648 -3.96 2.86 5.64
N TYR A 649 -3.95 3.41 4.41
CA TYR A 649 -3.02 3.00 3.35
C TYR A 649 -1.87 3.96 3.03
N THR A 650 -2.03 5.27 3.24
CA THR A 650 -0.98 6.26 2.91
C THR A 650 0.11 6.37 3.96
N GLY A 651 -0.04 5.74 5.13
CA GLY A 651 0.89 5.91 6.25
C GLY A 651 0.94 7.36 6.76
N VAL A 652 -0.03 8.19 6.38
CA VAL A 652 -0.11 9.59 6.81
C VAL A 652 -0.78 9.64 8.16
N ASN A 653 0.10 9.66 9.16
CA ASN A 653 -0.11 9.88 10.60
C ASN A 653 -0.85 8.78 11.38
N VAL A 654 -0.05 7.89 11.96
CA VAL A 654 -0.38 7.19 13.22
C VAL A 654 0.22 7.89 14.45
N VAL A 655 0.94 9.03 14.33
CA VAL A 655 1.56 9.67 15.53
C VAL A 655 1.41 11.20 15.60
N GLN A 656 0.26 11.69 15.20
CA GLN A 656 -0.50 12.46 16.18
C GLN A 656 -1.77 11.63 16.31
N LEU A 657 -2.00 10.93 17.40
CA LEU A 657 -2.82 11.41 18.51
C LEU A 657 -2.75 10.35 19.63
N ARG A 658 -3.07 10.74 20.88
CA ARG A 658 -2.89 9.94 22.10
C ARG A 658 -4.23 9.51 22.73
N ASP A 659 -5.32 9.44 21.97
CA ASP A 659 -6.70 9.49 22.50
C ASP A 659 -7.64 8.37 21.96
N GLU A 660 -8.84 8.26 22.55
CA GLU A 660 -9.89 7.25 22.30
C GLU A 660 -10.25 7.00 20.81
N GLN A 661 -10.01 7.97 19.93
CA GLN A 661 -10.22 7.86 18.47
C GLN A 661 -9.27 6.85 17.80
N ASP A 662 -8.07 6.66 18.33
CA ASP A 662 -7.00 5.83 17.72
C ASP A 662 -7.31 4.34 17.84
N SER A 663 -7.87 3.94 18.98
CA SER A 663 -8.29 2.57 19.21
C SER A 663 -9.54 2.20 18.38
N ALA A 664 -10.39 3.16 18.04
CA ALA A 664 -11.57 2.93 17.20
C ALA A 664 -11.20 2.59 15.75
N LEU A 665 -10.13 3.19 15.22
CA LEU A 665 -9.57 2.88 13.91
C LEU A 665 -8.88 1.52 13.88
N ALA A 666 -8.09 1.20 14.90
CA ALA A 666 -7.47 -0.12 15.06
C ALA A 666 -8.54 -1.23 15.17
N ILE A 667 -9.59 -0.99 15.97
CA ILE A 667 -10.72 -1.92 16.09
C ILE A 667 -11.34 -2.21 14.72
N GLU A 668 -11.62 -1.19 13.92
CA GLU A 668 -12.27 -1.38 12.61
C GLU A 668 -11.36 -2.13 11.63
N ARG A 669 -10.08 -1.77 11.57
CA ARG A 669 -9.09 -2.41 10.68
C ARG A 669 -8.89 -3.89 10.99
N PHE A 670 -8.70 -4.22 12.27
CA PHE A 670 -8.43 -5.59 12.67
C PHE A 670 -9.71 -6.43 12.77
N SER A 671 -10.87 -5.81 13.06
CA SER A 671 -12.17 -6.49 12.91
C SER A 671 -12.41 -6.90 11.46
N PHE A 672 -12.09 -6.02 10.51
CA PHE A 672 -12.21 -6.36 9.09
C PHE A 672 -11.22 -7.46 8.67
N ARG A 673 -9.97 -7.40 9.14
CA ARG A 673 -8.98 -8.45 8.90
C ARG A 673 -9.42 -9.82 9.44
N LEU A 674 -10.09 -9.85 10.60
CA LEU A 674 -10.68 -11.05 11.16
C LEU A 674 -11.98 -11.50 10.48
N GLN A 675 -12.72 -10.60 9.83
CA GLN A 675 -13.83 -10.99 8.95
C GLN A 675 -13.31 -11.72 7.70
N LEU A 676 -12.16 -11.28 7.17
CA LEU A 676 -11.52 -11.89 6.00
C LEU A 676 -10.80 -13.20 6.33
N ASN A 677 -10.11 -13.24 7.47
CA ASN A 677 -9.46 -14.45 7.99
C ASN A 677 -9.75 -14.60 9.48
N PRO A 678 -10.80 -15.35 9.84
CA PRO A 678 -11.19 -15.57 11.24
C PRO A 678 -10.10 -16.17 12.13
N ASP A 679 -9.12 -16.86 11.54
CA ASP A 679 -8.05 -17.57 12.24
C ASP A 679 -6.73 -16.76 12.30
N ASP A 680 -6.73 -15.49 11.88
CA ASP A 680 -5.56 -14.62 11.92
C ASP A 680 -5.25 -14.17 13.36
N ALA A 681 -4.45 -14.97 14.06
CA ALA A 681 -4.04 -14.70 15.44
C ALA A 681 -3.32 -13.34 15.62
N SER A 682 -2.61 -12.84 14.61
CA SER A 682 -1.99 -11.52 14.68
C SER A 682 -3.05 -10.42 14.63
N ALA A 683 -4.05 -10.54 13.75
CA ALA A 683 -5.16 -9.59 13.70
C ALA A 683 -6.02 -9.63 14.97
N ALA A 684 -6.27 -10.82 15.52
CA ALA A 684 -7.00 -10.98 16.77
C ALA A 684 -6.25 -10.37 17.96
N ASN A 685 -4.93 -10.53 18.00
CA ASN A 685 -4.08 -9.92 19.02
C ASN A 685 -4.19 -8.39 18.98
N GLU A 686 -4.01 -7.79 17.81
CA GLU A 686 -4.07 -6.34 17.63
C GLU A 686 -5.48 -5.76 17.88
N LEU A 687 -6.53 -6.49 17.50
CA LEU A 687 -7.91 -6.13 17.80
C LEU A 687 -8.19 -6.18 19.31
N GLY A 688 -7.71 -7.22 19.99
CA GLY A 688 -7.80 -7.38 21.43
C GLY A 688 -7.11 -6.25 22.18
N MET A 689 -5.88 -5.91 21.79
CA MET A 689 -5.13 -4.78 22.33
C MET A 689 -5.86 -3.45 22.12
N ALA A 690 -6.45 -3.23 20.94
CA ALA A 690 -7.21 -2.02 20.65
C ALA A 690 -8.47 -1.89 21.52
N TYR A 691 -9.24 -2.98 21.70
CA TYR A 691 -10.37 -2.99 22.62
C TYR A 691 -9.94 -2.77 24.08
N ARG A 692 -8.83 -3.37 24.50
CA ARG A 692 -8.26 -3.21 25.85
C ARG A 692 -7.85 -1.76 26.14
N ARG A 693 -7.24 -1.07 25.17
CA ARG A 693 -6.89 0.36 25.29
C ARG A 693 -8.10 1.28 25.41
N GLN A 694 -9.27 0.90 24.87
CA GLN A 694 -10.53 1.61 25.11
C GLN A 694 -11.21 1.25 26.45
N GLY A 695 -10.58 0.39 27.27
CA GLY A 695 -11.21 -0.17 28.45
C GLY A 695 -12.38 -1.12 28.14
N ASN A 696 -12.55 -1.54 26.88
CA ASN A 696 -13.59 -2.48 26.47
C ASN A 696 -13.09 -3.92 26.66
N TYR A 697 -12.86 -4.28 27.92
CA TYR A 697 -12.25 -5.55 28.28
C TYR A 697 -13.09 -6.76 27.84
N ASP A 698 -14.42 -6.66 27.83
CA ASP A 698 -15.30 -7.77 27.43
C ASP A 698 -15.11 -8.14 25.95
N LYS A 699 -15.05 -7.15 25.04
CA LYS A 699 -14.79 -7.39 23.62
C LYS A 699 -13.36 -7.85 23.37
N ALA A 700 -12.39 -7.30 24.10
CA ALA A 700 -11.00 -7.74 24.02
C ALA A 700 -10.87 -9.23 24.39
N ILE A 701 -11.50 -9.64 25.51
CA ILE A 701 -11.54 -11.03 25.96
C ILE A 701 -12.23 -11.92 24.92
N GLU A 702 -13.37 -11.51 24.35
CA GLU A 702 -14.09 -12.31 23.34
C GLU A 702 -13.22 -12.62 22.11
N VAL A 703 -12.55 -11.61 21.57
CA VAL A 703 -11.70 -11.74 20.38
C VAL A 703 -10.47 -12.58 20.68
N LEU A 704 -9.78 -12.28 21.78
CA LEU A 704 -8.56 -13.00 22.18
C LEU A 704 -8.86 -14.45 22.58
N GLN A 705 -10.01 -14.73 23.20
CA GLN A 705 -10.43 -16.08 23.55
C GLN A 705 -10.72 -16.91 22.28
N LYS A 706 -11.41 -16.35 21.28
CA LYS A 706 -11.62 -17.04 20.00
C LYS A 706 -10.30 -17.39 19.31
N ALA A 707 -9.33 -16.47 19.34
CA ALA A 707 -8.00 -16.72 18.78
C ALA A 707 -7.21 -17.74 19.60
N ALA A 708 -7.33 -17.74 20.93
CA ALA A 708 -6.74 -18.76 21.79
C ALA A 708 -7.39 -20.14 21.59
N ASP A 709 -8.69 -20.20 21.32
CA ASP A 709 -9.39 -21.45 21.03
C ASP A 709 -8.98 -22.02 19.65
N ALA A 710 -8.76 -21.14 18.67
CA ALA A 710 -8.27 -21.51 17.34
C ALA A 710 -6.78 -21.92 17.33
N GLN A 711 -5.96 -21.27 18.18
CA GLN A 711 -4.53 -21.56 18.33
C GLN A 711 -4.17 -21.74 19.81
N PRO A 712 -4.43 -22.94 20.39
CA PRO A 712 -4.31 -23.20 21.83
C PRO A 712 -2.92 -23.00 22.44
N ASP A 713 -1.88 -23.05 21.62
CA ASP A 713 -0.47 -22.94 22.04
C ASP A 713 0.17 -21.60 21.60
N ASN A 714 -0.61 -20.66 21.05
CA ASN A 714 -0.07 -19.35 20.64
C ASN A 714 0.18 -18.46 21.85
N VAL A 715 1.44 -18.43 22.28
CA VAL A 715 1.88 -17.73 23.50
C VAL A 715 1.63 -16.22 23.45
N ILE A 716 1.66 -15.58 22.28
CA ILE A 716 1.40 -14.14 22.14
C ILE A 716 -0.07 -13.84 22.46
N VAL A 717 -0.99 -14.61 21.88
CA VAL A 717 -2.44 -14.46 22.10
C VAL A 717 -2.81 -14.81 23.53
N LEU A 718 -2.25 -15.89 24.09
CA LEU A 718 -2.48 -16.27 25.48
C LEU A 718 -1.95 -15.21 26.46
N ASN A 719 -0.81 -14.58 26.16
CA ASN A 719 -0.24 -13.51 26.99
C ASN A 719 -1.15 -12.27 26.99
N GLU A 720 -1.57 -11.77 25.83
CA GLU A 720 -2.47 -10.62 25.75
C GLU A 720 -3.85 -10.94 26.36
N LEU A 721 -4.37 -12.15 26.21
CA LEU A 721 -5.60 -12.58 26.89
C LEU A 721 -5.43 -12.55 28.42
N GLY A 722 -4.29 -13.03 28.93
CA GLY A 722 -3.94 -12.99 30.35
C GLY A 722 -3.86 -11.57 30.91
N ILE A 723 -3.18 -10.66 30.21
CA ILE A 723 -3.09 -9.23 30.56
C ILE A 723 -4.48 -8.61 30.56
N THR A 724 -5.27 -8.84 29.51
CA THR A 724 -6.64 -8.32 29.38
C THR A 724 -7.53 -8.79 30.53
N LEU A 725 -7.48 -10.09 30.87
CA LEU A 725 -8.24 -10.66 31.99
C LEU A 725 -7.82 -10.07 33.35
N ARG A 726 -6.52 -9.83 33.56
CA ARG A 726 -6.02 -9.17 34.77
C ARG A 726 -6.56 -7.74 34.89
N GLU A 727 -6.44 -6.95 33.83
CA GLU A 727 -6.92 -5.56 33.80
C GLU A 727 -8.45 -5.47 33.95
N ALA A 728 -9.19 -6.48 33.46
CA ALA A 728 -10.62 -6.65 33.69
C ALA A 728 -10.98 -7.06 35.13
N GLY A 729 -9.99 -7.31 35.99
CA GLY A 729 -10.17 -7.80 37.36
C GLY A 729 -10.45 -9.30 37.49
N GLN A 730 -10.45 -10.06 36.38
CA GLN A 730 -10.66 -11.52 36.35
C GLN A 730 -9.36 -12.29 36.61
N ARG A 731 -8.72 -12.00 37.76
CA ARG A 731 -7.35 -12.45 38.05
C ARG A 731 -7.16 -13.97 38.12
N ASP A 732 -8.14 -14.71 38.63
CA ASP A 732 -8.06 -16.18 38.69
C ASP A 732 -8.02 -16.81 37.29
N LYS A 733 -8.82 -16.28 36.35
CA LYS A 733 -8.78 -16.72 34.94
C LYS A 733 -7.50 -16.28 34.23
N ALA A 734 -7.01 -15.09 34.53
CA ALA A 734 -5.73 -14.61 34.01
C ALA A 734 -4.59 -15.55 34.42
N ILE A 735 -4.57 -16.03 35.68
CA ILE A 735 -3.61 -17.02 36.15
C ILE A 735 -3.72 -18.32 35.36
N GLU A 736 -4.93 -18.86 35.15
CA GLU A 736 -5.12 -20.10 34.37
C GLU A 736 -4.62 -19.97 32.93
N VAL A 737 -4.91 -18.85 32.25
CA VAL A 737 -4.48 -18.59 30.87
C VAL A 737 -2.97 -18.39 30.79
N LEU A 738 -2.38 -17.61 31.70
CA LEU A 738 -0.94 -17.39 31.74
C LEU A 738 -0.18 -18.67 32.14
N GLN A 739 -0.76 -19.54 32.96
CA GLN A 739 -0.20 -20.87 33.24
C GLN A 739 -0.18 -21.75 31.99
N LYS A 740 -1.22 -21.71 31.15
CA LYS A 740 -1.20 -22.37 29.84
C LYS A 740 -0.11 -21.81 28.93
N ALA A 741 0.06 -20.49 28.89
CA ALA A 741 1.12 -19.84 28.14
C ALA A 741 2.52 -20.28 28.63
N THR A 742 2.74 -20.37 29.95
CA THR A 742 3.98 -20.92 30.51
C THR A 742 4.14 -22.42 30.28
N ALA A 743 3.07 -23.20 30.16
CA ALA A 743 3.18 -24.61 29.81
C ALA A 743 3.61 -24.80 28.34
N ALA A 744 3.13 -23.93 27.44
CA ALA A 744 3.51 -23.92 26.03
C ALA A 744 4.95 -23.41 25.81
N GLN A 745 5.38 -22.39 26.54
CA GLN A 745 6.77 -21.91 26.57
C GLN A 745 7.24 -21.68 28.02
N PRO A 746 7.87 -22.69 28.65
CA PRO A 746 8.29 -22.66 30.07
C PRO A 746 9.22 -21.53 30.45
N ASP A 747 10.02 -21.03 29.51
CA ASP A 747 11.07 -20.05 29.77
C ASP A 747 10.80 -18.70 29.08
N ASN A 748 9.55 -18.47 28.63
CA ASN A 748 9.15 -17.17 28.11
C ASN A 748 9.05 -16.15 29.26
N VAL A 749 10.06 -15.31 29.38
CA VAL A 749 10.21 -14.36 30.49
C VAL A 749 9.13 -13.29 30.57
N ILE A 750 8.54 -12.90 29.43
CA ILE A 750 7.44 -11.93 29.40
C ILE A 750 6.21 -12.54 30.06
N VAL A 751 5.85 -13.77 29.69
CA VAL A 751 4.71 -14.48 30.26
C VAL A 751 4.93 -14.81 31.74
N LEU A 752 6.14 -15.23 32.12
CA LEU A 752 6.49 -15.48 33.52
C LEU A 752 6.38 -14.20 34.37
N ASN A 753 6.82 -13.05 33.84
CA ASN A 753 6.64 -11.75 34.50
C ASN A 753 5.15 -11.40 34.67
N GLU A 754 4.35 -11.51 33.61
CA GLU A 754 2.91 -11.23 33.67
C GLU A 754 2.17 -12.18 34.63
N LEU A 755 2.53 -13.47 34.66
CA LEU A 755 2.00 -14.44 35.62
C LEU A 755 2.39 -14.07 37.06
N GLY A 756 3.65 -13.68 37.27
CA GLY A 756 4.17 -13.21 38.55
C GLY A 756 3.44 -11.99 39.10
N ILE A 757 3.23 -10.97 38.26
CA ILE A 757 2.44 -9.77 38.60
C ILE A 757 1.01 -10.16 38.95
N THR A 758 0.38 -11.01 38.14
CA THR A 758 -1.01 -11.44 38.35
C THR A 758 -1.18 -12.24 39.64
N LEU A 759 -0.23 -13.12 39.97
CA LEU A 759 -0.19 -13.88 41.24
C LEU A 759 -0.02 -12.95 42.44
N ARG A 760 0.85 -11.94 42.34
CA ARG A 760 1.04 -10.95 43.41
C ARG A 760 -0.24 -10.15 43.66
N GLU A 761 -0.86 -9.63 42.61
CA GLU A 761 -2.12 -8.89 42.71
C GLU A 761 -3.26 -9.74 43.28
N SER A 762 -3.22 -11.06 43.03
CA SER A 762 -4.14 -12.05 43.61
C SER A 762 -3.78 -12.49 45.02
N ARG A 763 -2.79 -11.84 45.65
CA ARG A 763 -2.24 -12.12 46.98
C ARG A 763 -1.61 -13.52 47.14
N GLN A 764 -1.33 -14.22 46.04
CA GLN A 764 -0.58 -15.48 46.04
C GLN A 764 0.93 -15.19 46.01
N ARG A 765 1.41 -14.44 47.01
CA ARG A 765 2.75 -13.84 47.00
C ARG A 765 3.89 -14.85 46.99
N ASP A 766 3.73 -16.00 47.65
CA ASP A 766 4.78 -17.04 47.68
C ASP A 766 4.99 -17.65 46.28
N LYS A 767 3.90 -17.91 45.54
CA LYS A 767 3.98 -18.38 44.14
C LYS A 767 4.45 -17.29 43.20
N ALA A 768 4.07 -16.03 43.45
CA ALA A 768 4.58 -14.90 42.68
C ALA A 768 6.10 -14.78 42.82
N ILE A 769 6.65 -14.96 44.03
CA ILE A 769 8.10 -15.00 44.26
C ILE A 769 8.75 -16.13 43.46
N GLU A 770 8.20 -17.35 43.49
CA GLU A 770 8.75 -18.48 42.73
C GLU A 770 8.80 -18.21 41.21
N VAL A 771 7.71 -17.70 40.64
CA VAL A 771 7.60 -17.43 39.20
C VAL A 771 8.44 -16.21 38.79
N LEU A 772 8.44 -15.14 39.59
CA LEU A 772 9.24 -13.93 39.33
C LEU A 772 10.73 -14.20 39.54
N GLN A 773 11.11 -15.06 40.50
CA GLN A 773 12.49 -15.53 40.64
C GLN A 773 12.91 -16.32 39.41
N LYS A 774 12.07 -17.24 38.91
CA LYS A 774 12.38 -17.94 37.65
C LYS A 774 12.58 -16.96 36.49
N ALA A 775 11.73 -15.94 36.33
CA ALA A 775 11.88 -14.94 35.28
C ALA A 775 13.12 -14.04 35.46
N ALA A 776 13.47 -13.71 36.70
CA ALA A 776 14.68 -12.96 37.06
C ALA A 776 15.95 -13.77 36.80
N ASP A 777 15.96 -15.06 37.16
CA ASP A 777 17.08 -15.98 36.90
C ASP A 777 17.31 -16.18 35.39
N LEU A 778 16.26 -16.01 34.59
CA LEU A 778 16.30 -15.99 33.13
C LEU A 778 16.62 -14.59 32.53
N GLY A 779 16.96 -13.59 33.37
CA GLY A 779 17.48 -12.29 32.95
C GLY A 779 16.45 -11.17 32.76
N ASN A 780 15.19 -11.34 33.16
CA ASN A 780 14.17 -10.31 32.96
C ASN A 780 14.22 -9.21 34.04
N MET A 781 14.73 -8.03 33.66
CA MET A 781 14.85 -6.88 34.57
C MET A 781 13.51 -6.38 35.12
N HIS A 782 12.42 -6.48 34.35
CA HIS A 782 11.09 -6.13 34.84
C HIS A 782 10.67 -7.08 35.97
N ALA A 783 10.88 -8.38 35.79
CA ALA A 783 10.59 -9.38 36.82
C ALA A 783 11.49 -9.23 38.05
N MET A 784 12.76 -8.82 37.91
CA MET A 784 13.63 -8.48 39.05
C MET A 784 13.05 -7.33 39.89
N ASN A 785 12.56 -6.28 39.23
CA ASN A 785 11.90 -5.18 39.92
C ASN A 785 10.59 -5.63 40.61
N GLU A 786 9.76 -6.39 39.89
CA GLU A 786 8.50 -6.91 40.45
C GLU A 786 8.74 -7.91 41.60
N LEU A 787 9.81 -8.71 41.53
CA LEU A 787 10.27 -9.62 42.58
C LEU A 787 10.73 -8.83 43.82
N GLY A 788 11.55 -7.80 43.64
CA GLY A 788 11.97 -6.90 44.72
C GLY A 788 10.77 -6.23 45.42
N ILE A 789 9.77 -5.79 44.65
CA ILE A 789 8.51 -5.25 45.21
C ILE A 789 7.77 -6.33 46.01
N THR A 790 7.66 -7.55 45.47
CA THR A 790 6.97 -8.67 46.14
C THR A 790 7.67 -9.14 47.42
N LEU A 791 9.01 -9.22 47.41
CA LEU A 791 9.83 -9.54 48.57
C LEU A 791 9.72 -8.46 49.66
N ARG A 792 9.67 -7.18 49.26
CA ARG A 792 9.40 -6.08 50.19
C ARG A 792 8.01 -6.18 50.82
N GLU A 793 6.99 -6.51 50.03
CA GLU A 793 5.61 -6.70 50.52
C GLU A 793 5.47 -7.88 51.49
N THR A 794 6.29 -8.93 51.34
CA THR A 794 6.33 -10.09 52.25
C THR A 794 7.27 -9.90 53.45
N GLY A 795 7.92 -8.75 53.58
CA GLY A 795 8.82 -8.42 54.68
C GLY A 795 10.26 -8.95 54.54
N GLN A 796 10.59 -9.58 53.40
CA GLN A 796 11.93 -10.09 53.08
C GLN A 796 12.84 -8.97 52.51
N ARG A 797 13.07 -7.93 53.32
CA ARG A 797 13.75 -6.69 52.89
C ARG A 797 15.20 -6.90 52.44
N ASP A 798 15.94 -7.78 53.11
CA ASP A 798 17.35 -8.01 52.77
C ASP A 798 17.49 -8.68 51.39
N LYS A 799 16.64 -9.67 51.09
CA LYS A 799 16.56 -10.29 49.76
C LYS A 799 16.03 -9.33 48.69
N ALA A 800 15.09 -8.45 49.06
CA ALA A 800 14.61 -7.43 48.14
C ALA A 800 15.72 -6.44 47.74
N ILE A 801 16.61 -6.09 48.66
CA ILE A 801 17.78 -5.24 48.36
C ILE A 801 18.74 -6.01 47.46
N GLU A 802 19.03 -7.27 47.76
CA GLU A 802 19.92 -8.13 46.97
C GLU A 802 19.45 -8.31 45.52
N VAL A 803 18.13 -8.44 45.30
CA VAL A 803 17.54 -8.58 43.95
C VAL A 803 17.47 -7.26 43.18
N LEU A 804 17.42 -6.11 43.87
CA LEU A 804 17.30 -4.78 43.26
C LEU A 804 18.64 -4.05 43.06
N GLN A 805 19.72 -4.58 43.64
CA GLN A 805 21.10 -4.15 43.45
C GLN A 805 21.69 -4.82 42.22
#